data_AF-A0A6A1QAT4-F1
#
_entry.id   AF-A0A6A1QAT4-F1
#
_cell.length_a   1.000
_cell.length_b   1.000
_cell.length_c   1.000
_cell.angle_alpha   90.00
_cell.angle_beta   90.00
_cell.angle_gamma   90.00
#
_symmetry.space_group_name_H-M   'P 1'
#
loop_
_entity.id
_entity.type
_entity.pdbx_description
1 polymer ?
#
loop_
_entity_poly.entity_id
_entity_poly.type
_entity_poly.pdbx_seq_one_letter_code
_entity_poly.pdbx_strand_id
1 'polypeptide(L)'
;LHALGKLPGTRMAELKAKYTLLHDTMISMQESEVQLLQDAKHFTEQIQQQEFHLEQADNFPQAFTTEVSKMREQLLKYQNEYNAVKEREFHNQYRLDREMEKKKLVVEYELKELNDSLKKVETKINAVMEEKEDIIKEVEGKRALLEIKEREYNQLVKQLELTRENEATSLTERGILDLNLRNCLTDKQNYHDELSRKQREKERDFRNLKKMELLLKVSWDALTQTQALHQRLLLEKILSEAESKLVEQQLAEENKLLKEQENMRELVFNLVRMTQIKIDEKEQKSKDFLKAQQKYTNIVREIKAKDLEIPIHRKKKREIHRRLREFAKLYDTIRNERNKFINLLHKAHQKVNEIKERHKMSLNELEILRTSAVTQETKLQNSMLKHANNITIRESMQNDVCKIVAKLQEMKEKKEAQLNNTDRLANMITVIEEEMVQLRKKYEKAVQRRNESGVQLIEREEEVCIFYEKINIQEKMKLNGEIEIHFLEEKIRFLKLKIAEKQRQIHVTRKLLPAKRALDADLAVLQIQFSQCTDRIKDLEKQFINPEGENRTRFLPGKDMTEEEMIKKMDALELQLAKQEEKLLEKDFIYEQVSRLTDRLCSKTQACKQDTLLLAKKMNGYQKKIKDATEKMMALVAELSMKQAMAIELQKEVKEKEDFILTCNSRMEKGLPLNKEIEREWLKVLRDEEMYALAIAEKSREFLEAENRQLPNGVYTTADQRPNAYIPEAESTLPLPKPYGALAPFKPSEPGANMRHIRKPVIKPIEI
;
A
#
# COMPACT_ATOMS: atom_id res chain seq x y z
N LEU A 1 -80.51 11.90 -64.61
CA LEU A 1 -79.68 11.09 -63.68
C LEU A 1 -78.23 11.25 -64.16
N HIS A 2 -77.48 12.29 -63.77
CA HIS A 2 -76.99 12.64 -62.43
C HIS A 2 -76.12 11.54 -61.80
N ALA A 3 -74.87 11.79 -61.37
CA ALA A 3 -74.04 12.99 -61.58
C ALA A 3 -72.53 12.71 -61.34
N LEU A 4 -71.68 13.62 -61.83
CA LEU A 4 -70.28 13.88 -61.42
C LEU A 4 -69.24 12.74 -61.58
N GLY A 5 -68.24 12.97 -62.44
CA GLY A 5 -67.11 12.05 -62.63
C GLY A 5 -66.09 12.47 -63.70
N LYS A 6 -65.90 13.77 -63.96
CA LYS A 6 -64.99 14.25 -65.02
C LYS A 6 -63.52 14.12 -64.61
N LEU A 7 -62.83 13.08 -65.09
CA LEU A 7 -61.37 13.00 -65.03
C LEU A 7 -60.73 14.00 -66.01
N PRO A 8 -59.78 14.86 -65.57
CA PRO A 8 -59.05 15.76 -66.46
C PRO A 8 -58.14 15.02 -67.45
N GLY A 9 -58.04 15.51 -68.68
CA GLY A 9 -57.32 14.84 -69.79
C GLY A 9 -55.84 14.58 -69.53
N THR A 10 -55.18 15.36 -68.65
CA THR A 10 -53.80 15.12 -68.18
C THR A 10 -53.61 13.70 -67.64
N ARG A 11 -54.59 13.16 -66.90
CA ARG A 11 -54.49 11.83 -66.28
C ARG A 11 -54.65 10.68 -67.29
N MET A 12 -55.17 10.96 -68.49
CA MET A 12 -55.23 9.99 -69.59
C MET A 12 -53.93 9.98 -70.41
N ALA A 13 -53.21 11.09 -70.48
CA ALA A 13 -51.88 11.16 -71.08
C ALA A 13 -50.85 10.34 -70.28
N GLU A 14 -50.86 10.46 -68.94
CA GLU A 14 -49.99 9.67 -68.04
C GLU A 14 -50.17 8.16 -68.22
N LEU A 15 -51.42 7.69 -68.35
CA LEU A 15 -51.73 6.27 -68.56
C LEU A 15 -51.25 5.79 -69.94
N LYS A 16 -51.36 6.62 -70.99
CA LYS A 16 -50.85 6.27 -72.32
C LYS A 16 -49.32 6.18 -72.35
N ALA A 17 -48.63 7.11 -71.70
CA ALA A 17 -47.16 7.10 -71.60
C ALA A 17 -46.62 5.90 -70.80
N LYS A 18 -47.34 5.46 -69.75
CA LYS A 18 -47.00 4.24 -69.00
C LYS A 18 -47.21 2.96 -69.80
N TYR A 19 -48.17 2.93 -70.73
CA TYR A 19 -48.39 1.78 -71.61
C TYR A 19 -47.29 1.66 -72.68
N THR A 20 -46.89 2.76 -73.33
CA THR A 20 -45.82 2.73 -74.33
C THR A 20 -44.49 2.27 -73.72
N LEU A 21 -44.10 2.83 -72.56
CA LEU A 21 -42.88 2.45 -71.88
C LEU A 21 -42.80 0.93 -71.59
N LEU A 22 -43.92 0.33 -71.18
CA LEU A 22 -44.02 -1.12 -70.92
C LEU A 22 -43.92 -1.96 -72.20
N HIS A 23 -44.50 -1.48 -73.31
CA HIS A 23 -44.42 -2.16 -74.61
C HIS A 23 -43.00 -2.14 -75.17
N ASP A 24 -42.34 -0.98 -75.13
CA ASP A 24 -40.97 -0.79 -75.62
C ASP A 24 -39.98 -1.69 -74.85
N THR A 25 -40.13 -1.81 -73.52
CA THR A 25 -39.32 -2.75 -72.72
C THR A 25 -39.52 -4.22 -73.06
N MET A 26 -40.73 -4.62 -73.50
CA MET A 26 -41.01 -6.01 -73.86
C MET A 26 -40.30 -6.41 -75.16
N ILE A 27 -40.27 -5.52 -76.15
CA ILE A 27 -39.61 -5.75 -77.44
C ILE A 27 -38.11 -5.93 -77.24
N SER A 28 -37.47 -5.03 -76.48
CA SER A 28 -36.04 -5.09 -76.17
C SER A 28 -35.62 -6.39 -75.47
N MET A 29 -36.49 -6.98 -74.64
CA MET A 29 -36.22 -8.29 -74.03
C MET A 29 -36.24 -9.43 -75.08
N GLN A 30 -37.21 -9.46 -76.00
CA GLN A 30 -37.28 -10.50 -77.04
C GLN A 30 -36.08 -10.45 -77.99
N GLU A 31 -35.58 -9.26 -78.33
CA GLU A 31 -34.38 -9.11 -79.17
C GLU A 31 -33.13 -9.73 -78.49
N SER A 32 -33.00 -9.56 -77.17
CA SER A 32 -31.88 -10.13 -76.40
C SER A 32 -31.90 -11.67 -76.32
N GLU A 33 -33.09 -12.29 -76.30
CA GLU A 33 -33.24 -13.75 -76.27
C GLU A 33 -32.82 -14.39 -77.60
N VAL A 34 -33.15 -13.76 -78.73
CA VAL A 34 -32.73 -14.20 -80.06
C VAL A 34 -31.22 -14.11 -80.25
N GLN A 35 -30.57 -13.09 -79.67
CA GLN A 35 -29.11 -12.91 -79.72
C GLN A 35 -28.38 -14.11 -79.09
N LEU A 36 -28.75 -14.48 -77.86
CA LEU A 36 -28.12 -15.57 -77.09
C LEU A 36 -28.26 -16.95 -77.76
N LEU A 37 -29.34 -17.17 -78.52
CA LEU A 37 -29.55 -18.41 -79.28
C LEU A 37 -28.65 -18.53 -80.53
N GLN A 38 -28.09 -17.43 -81.03
CA GLN A 38 -27.12 -17.46 -82.14
C GLN A 38 -25.72 -17.83 -81.64
N ASP A 39 -25.27 -17.22 -80.55
CA ASP A 39 -23.95 -17.49 -79.94
C ASP A 39 -23.78 -18.98 -79.59
N ALA A 40 -24.83 -19.60 -79.04
CA ALA A 40 -24.83 -21.02 -78.68
C ALA A 40 -24.53 -21.97 -79.87
N LYS A 41 -24.93 -21.61 -81.10
CA LYS A 41 -24.59 -22.40 -82.30
C LYS A 41 -23.11 -22.28 -82.65
N HIS A 42 -22.57 -21.07 -82.62
CA HIS A 42 -21.18 -20.80 -83.02
C HIS A 42 -20.17 -21.61 -82.19
N PHE A 43 -20.40 -21.77 -80.87
CA PHE A 43 -19.52 -22.57 -80.02
C PHE A 43 -19.58 -24.08 -80.30
N THR A 44 -20.68 -24.58 -80.90
CA THR A 44 -20.84 -26.02 -81.19
C THR A 44 -19.97 -26.44 -82.38
N GLU A 45 -19.85 -25.60 -83.42
CA GLU A 45 -19.10 -25.92 -84.63
C GLU A 45 -17.57 -25.90 -84.41
N GLN A 46 -17.07 -25.10 -83.46
CA GLN A 46 -15.63 -25.02 -83.15
C GLN A 46 -15.08 -26.30 -82.51
N ILE A 47 -15.89 -27.05 -81.76
CA ILE A 47 -15.45 -28.28 -81.07
C ILE A 47 -15.12 -29.37 -82.09
N GLN A 48 -16.00 -29.58 -83.08
CA GLN A 48 -15.86 -30.65 -84.09
C GLN A 48 -14.60 -30.51 -84.96
N GLN A 49 -14.04 -29.31 -85.09
CA GLN A 49 -12.82 -29.08 -85.87
C GLN A 49 -11.55 -29.54 -85.13
N GLN A 50 -11.55 -29.64 -83.80
CA GLN A 50 -10.35 -30.06 -83.05
C GLN A 50 -10.15 -31.58 -83.02
N GLU A 51 -11.23 -32.36 -83.00
CA GLU A 51 -11.17 -33.83 -82.90
C GLU A 51 -10.46 -34.46 -84.11
N PHE A 52 -10.70 -33.94 -85.32
CA PHE A 52 -10.12 -34.45 -86.58
C PHE A 52 -8.58 -34.38 -86.64
N HIS A 53 -7.94 -33.47 -85.89
CA HIS A 53 -6.49 -33.28 -85.95
C HIS A 53 -5.68 -34.30 -85.14
N LEU A 54 -6.32 -35.09 -84.26
CA LEU A 54 -5.62 -36.05 -83.39
C LEU A 54 -5.34 -37.40 -84.08
N GLU A 55 -6.22 -37.88 -84.98
CA GLU A 55 -6.13 -39.23 -85.56
C GLU A 55 -4.90 -39.48 -86.46
N GLN A 56 -4.22 -38.45 -86.96
CA GLN A 56 -3.13 -38.61 -87.94
C GLN A 56 -1.75 -38.91 -87.33
N ALA A 57 -1.59 -38.88 -86.00
CA ALA A 57 -0.27 -38.90 -85.36
C ALA A 57 0.34 -40.31 -85.12
N ASP A 58 -0.47 -41.36 -84.94
CA ASP A 58 -0.03 -42.55 -84.20
C ASP A 58 0.62 -43.70 -85.02
N ASN A 59 0.72 -43.61 -86.36
CA ASN A 59 1.01 -44.78 -87.21
C ASN A 59 2.41 -44.79 -87.88
N PHE A 60 3.44 -45.31 -87.18
CA PHE A 60 4.66 -45.82 -87.86
C PHE A 60 5.45 -46.90 -87.05
N PRO A 61 5.60 -48.15 -87.53
CA PRO A 61 6.26 -49.25 -86.78
C PRO A 61 7.75 -49.47 -87.13
N GLN A 62 8.51 -50.16 -86.26
CA GLN A 62 9.95 -50.47 -86.47
C GLN A 62 10.28 -51.96 -86.59
N ALA A 63 11.34 -52.22 -87.38
CA ALA A 63 12.14 -53.44 -87.43
C ALA A 63 13.61 -53.05 -87.73
N PHE A 64 14.63 -53.89 -87.53
CA PHE A 64 14.63 -55.28 -87.07
C PHE A 64 15.82 -55.52 -86.10
N THR A 65 16.65 -56.54 -86.33
CA THR A 65 17.72 -57.01 -85.42
C THR A 65 19.14 -56.78 -85.95
N THR A 66 20.02 -56.30 -85.07
CA THR A 66 21.49 -56.54 -85.08
C THR A 66 22.03 -56.10 -83.70
N GLU A 67 23.36 -55.99 -83.48
CA GLU A 67 23.92 -55.54 -82.19
C GLU A 67 23.39 -54.18 -81.73
N VAL A 68 23.02 -53.32 -82.69
CA VAL A 68 22.30 -52.05 -82.46
C VAL A 68 21.06 -52.24 -81.59
N SER A 69 20.35 -53.37 -81.68
CA SER A 69 19.17 -53.66 -80.85
C SER A 69 19.54 -53.85 -79.37
N LYS A 70 20.64 -54.57 -79.06
CA LYS A 70 21.13 -54.75 -77.68
C LYS A 70 21.73 -53.47 -77.12
N MET A 71 22.46 -52.72 -77.96
CA MET A 71 22.97 -51.39 -77.61
C MET A 71 21.81 -50.42 -77.35
N ARG A 72 20.75 -50.43 -78.16
CA ARG A 72 19.52 -49.65 -77.94
C ARG A 72 18.77 -50.10 -76.69
N GLU A 73 18.70 -51.40 -76.40
CA GLU A 73 18.04 -51.91 -75.18
C GLU A 73 18.78 -51.47 -73.92
N GLN A 74 20.12 -51.55 -73.90
CA GLN A 74 20.94 -51.01 -72.81
C GLN A 74 20.85 -49.49 -72.71
N LEU A 75 20.94 -48.77 -73.83
CA LEU A 75 20.89 -47.30 -73.85
C LEU A 75 19.50 -46.78 -73.47
N LEU A 76 18.42 -47.41 -73.95
CA LEU A 76 17.04 -47.12 -73.53
C LEU A 76 16.83 -47.44 -72.04
N LYS A 77 17.42 -48.53 -71.54
CA LYS A 77 17.36 -48.85 -70.10
C LYS A 77 18.07 -47.78 -69.27
N TYR A 78 19.31 -47.42 -69.61
CA TYR A 78 20.04 -46.34 -68.93
C TYR A 78 19.36 -44.97 -69.10
N GLN A 79 18.72 -44.70 -70.25
CA GLN A 79 18.00 -43.45 -70.50
C GLN A 79 16.67 -43.39 -69.73
N ASN A 80 15.98 -44.52 -69.58
CA ASN A 80 14.77 -44.62 -68.73
C ASN A 80 15.13 -44.55 -67.25
N GLU A 81 16.24 -45.19 -66.82
CA GLU A 81 16.77 -45.07 -65.46
C GLU A 81 17.21 -43.63 -65.17
N TYR A 82 17.92 -42.96 -66.10
CA TYR A 82 18.29 -41.55 -66.00
C TYR A 82 17.08 -40.62 -65.95
N ASN A 83 16.07 -40.82 -66.83
CA ASN A 83 14.84 -40.02 -66.82
C ASN A 83 14.06 -40.23 -65.51
N ALA A 84 13.91 -41.48 -65.05
CA ALA A 84 13.23 -41.78 -63.79
C ALA A 84 13.99 -41.23 -62.55
N VAL A 85 15.32 -41.18 -62.59
CA VAL A 85 16.12 -40.48 -61.57
C VAL A 85 15.87 -38.97 -61.65
N LYS A 86 15.92 -38.37 -62.85
CA LYS A 86 15.73 -36.93 -63.07
C LYS A 86 14.32 -36.44 -62.70
N GLU A 87 13.29 -37.24 -62.97
CA GLU A 87 11.90 -36.96 -62.54
C GLU A 87 11.76 -37.05 -61.01
N ARG A 88 12.39 -38.05 -60.37
CA ARG A 88 12.44 -38.14 -58.90
C ARG A 88 13.21 -36.98 -58.28
N GLU A 89 14.30 -36.56 -58.90
CA GLU A 89 15.12 -35.42 -58.48
C GLU A 89 14.32 -34.11 -58.58
N PHE A 90 13.64 -33.87 -59.70
CA PHE A 90 12.74 -32.72 -59.86
C PHE A 90 11.55 -32.74 -58.89
N HIS A 91 10.93 -33.91 -58.67
CA HIS A 91 9.84 -34.06 -57.71
C HIS A 91 10.30 -33.87 -56.25
N ASN A 92 11.48 -34.37 -55.90
CA ASN A 92 12.09 -34.16 -54.59
C ASN A 92 12.48 -32.69 -54.38
N GLN A 93 13.04 -32.02 -55.39
CA GLN A 93 13.35 -30.60 -55.34
C GLN A 93 12.06 -29.76 -55.15
N TYR A 94 11.03 -29.98 -55.97
CA TYR A 94 9.75 -29.29 -55.81
C TYR A 94 9.09 -29.52 -54.44
N ARG A 95 9.22 -30.72 -53.87
CA ARG A 95 8.77 -31.00 -52.50
C ARG A 95 9.63 -30.30 -51.45
N LEU A 96 10.95 -30.26 -51.62
CA LEU A 96 11.87 -29.56 -50.73
C LEU A 96 11.57 -28.06 -50.71
N ASP A 97 11.45 -27.44 -51.89
CA ASP A 97 11.14 -26.01 -52.05
C ASP A 97 9.78 -25.67 -51.42
N ARG A 98 8.75 -26.50 -51.62
CA ARG A 98 7.42 -26.31 -51.02
C ARG A 98 7.42 -26.43 -49.49
N GLU A 99 8.23 -27.32 -48.91
CA GLU A 99 8.39 -27.40 -47.46
C GLU A 99 9.30 -26.29 -46.91
N MET A 100 10.26 -25.80 -47.68
CA MET A 100 11.08 -24.63 -47.31
C MET A 100 10.25 -23.34 -47.29
N GLU A 101 9.38 -23.11 -48.28
CA GLU A 101 8.53 -21.91 -48.32
C GLU A 101 7.46 -21.93 -47.19
N LYS A 102 6.92 -23.11 -46.85
CA LYS A 102 6.10 -23.28 -45.64
C LYS A 102 6.87 -22.92 -44.37
N LYS A 103 8.09 -23.45 -44.20
CA LYS A 103 8.93 -23.17 -43.01
C LYS A 103 9.30 -21.69 -42.92
N LYS A 104 9.58 -21.05 -44.05
CA LYS A 104 9.80 -19.59 -44.14
C LYS A 104 8.56 -18.82 -43.69
N LEU A 105 7.36 -19.17 -44.15
CA LEU A 105 6.10 -18.58 -43.69
C LEU A 105 5.88 -18.74 -42.18
N VAL A 106 6.23 -19.89 -41.60
CA VAL A 106 6.18 -20.11 -40.15
C VAL A 106 7.21 -19.24 -39.43
N VAL A 107 8.45 -19.17 -39.89
CA VAL A 107 9.50 -18.32 -39.30
C VAL A 107 9.18 -16.82 -39.44
N GLU A 108 8.56 -16.38 -40.53
CA GLU A 108 8.07 -15.00 -40.70
C GLU A 108 6.92 -14.69 -39.73
N TYR A 109 6.06 -15.68 -39.41
CA TYR A 109 5.04 -15.55 -38.37
C TYR A 109 5.64 -15.52 -36.96
N GLU A 110 6.56 -16.44 -36.64
CA GLU A 110 7.30 -16.47 -35.36
C GLU A 110 8.08 -15.16 -35.13
N LEU A 111 8.78 -14.65 -36.15
CA LEU A 111 9.47 -13.36 -36.08
C LEU A 111 8.52 -12.19 -35.88
N LYS A 112 7.31 -12.25 -36.45
CA LYS A 112 6.27 -11.24 -36.25
C LYS A 112 5.71 -11.27 -34.83
N GLU A 113 5.41 -12.45 -34.29
CA GLU A 113 4.99 -12.59 -32.90
C GLU A 113 6.10 -12.18 -31.92
N LEU A 114 7.37 -12.51 -32.21
CA LEU A 114 8.51 -12.09 -31.41
C LEU A 114 8.66 -10.55 -31.44
N ASN A 115 8.52 -9.91 -32.60
CA ASN A 115 8.53 -8.45 -32.75
C ASN A 115 7.36 -7.78 -32.03
N ASP A 116 6.16 -8.34 -32.11
CA ASP A 116 5.00 -7.83 -31.38
C ASP A 116 5.08 -8.13 -29.86
N SER A 117 5.84 -9.15 -29.44
CA SER A 117 6.22 -9.35 -28.05
C SER A 117 7.26 -8.31 -27.57
N LEU A 118 8.21 -7.95 -28.42
CA LEU A 118 9.22 -6.91 -28.16
C LEU A 118 8.53 -5.55 -27.95
N LYS A 119 7.59 -5.18 -28.82
CA LYS A 119 6.75 -3.97 -28.63
C LYS A 119 5.93 -4.00 -27.34
N LYS A 120 5.42 -5.18 -26.93
CA LYS A 120 4.70 -5.36 -25.65
C LYS A 120 5.63 -5.26 -24.43
N VAL A 121 6.93 -5.47 -24.59
CA VAL A 121 7.95 -5.20 -23.56
C VAL A 121 8.35 -3.73 -23.57
N GLU A 122 8.56 -3.13 -24.74
CA GLU A 122 8.91 -1.71 -24.93
C GLU A 122 7.82 -0.77 -24.39
N THR A 123 6.55 -1.05 -24.69
CA THR A 123 5.40 -0.31 -24.10
C THR A 123 5.28 -0.48 -22.59
N LYS A 124 5.64 -1.64 -22.03
CA LYS A 124 5.74 -1.82 -20.56
C LYS A 124 6.90 -1.04 -19.95
N ILE A 125 8.06 -0.99 -20.61
CA ILE A 125 9.21 -0.19 -20.18
C ILE A 125 8.82 1.30 -20.17
N ASN A 126 8.12 1.78 -21.21
CA ASN A 126 7.65 3.16 -21.28
C ASN A 126 6.61 3.46 -20.19
N ALA A 127 5.64 2.57 -19.94
CA ALA A 127 4.69 2.72 -18.85
C ALA A 127 5.36 2.77 -17.46
N VAL A 128 6.34 1.89 -17.19
CA VAL A 128 7.12 1.91 -15.93
C VAL A 128 7.99 3.17 -15.82
N MET A 129 8.44 3.73 -16.95
CA MET A 129 9.13 5.03 -16.97
C MET A 129 8.18 6.19 -16.69
N GLU A 130 6.94 6.17 -17.19
CA GLU A 130 5.89 7.15 -16.86
C GLU A 130 5.47 7.05 -15.39
N GLU A 131 5.22 5.85 -14.86
CA GLU A 131 4.96 5.60 -13.44
C GLU A 131 6.10 6.13 -12.55
N LYS A 132 7.36 5.89 -12.93
CA LYS A 132 8.53 6.45 -12.25
C LYS A 132 8.51 7.98 -12.27
N GLU A 133 8.19 8.59 -13.40
CA GLU A 133 8.15 10.06 -13.54
C GLU A 133 7.04 10.68 -12.71
N ASP A 134 5.87 10.02 -12.61
CA ASP A 134 4.77 10.46 -11.74
C ASP A 134 5.04 10.23 -10.25
N ILE A 135 5.74 9.15 -9.87
CA ILE A 135 6.24 8.95 -8.50
C ILE A 135 7.24 10.06 -8.12
N ILE A 136 8.11 10.49 -9.04
CA ILE A 136 9.02 11.62 -8.81
C ILE A 136 8.21 12.91 -8.55
N LYS A 137 7.24 13.24 -9.41
CA LYS A 137 6.34 14.40 -9.21
C LYS A 137 5.57 14.32 -7.88
N GLU A 138 5.11 13.14 -7.49
CA GLU A 138 4.40 12.95 -6.23
C GLU A 138 5.32 13.13 -5.01
N VAL A 139 6.59 12.69 -5.08
CA VAL A 139 7.62 12.91 -4.04
C VAL A 139 8.00 14.38 -3.95
N GLU A 140 8.13 15.09 -5.08
CA GLU A 140 8.38 16.53 -5.10
C GLU A 140 7.20 17.33 -4.55
N GLY A 141 5.96 16.98 -4.93
CA GLY A 141 4.74 17.55 -4.36
C GLY A 141 4.60 17.31 -2.86
N LYS A 142 4.93 16.10 -2.39
CA LYS A 142 4.99 15.77 -0.96
C LYS A 142 6.07 16.56 -0.22
N ARG A 143 7.24 16.79 -0.82
CA ARG A 143 8.29 17.68 -0.27
C ARG A 143 7.81 19.13 -0.15
N ALA A 144 7.19 19.68 -1.18
CA ALA A 144 6.65 21.04 -1.15
C ALA A 144 5.55 21.20 -0.09
N LEU A 145 4.66 20.20 0.07
CA LEU A 145 3.68 20.15 1.15
C LEU A 145 4.34 20.08 2.54
N LEU A 146 5.42 19.32 2.70
CA LEU A 146 6.18 19.25 3.95
C LEU A 146 6.79 20.61 4.30
N GLU A 147 7.44 21.27 3.35
CA GLU A 147 8.04 22.60 3.54
C GLU A 147 6.98 23.67 3.87
N ILE A 148 5.80 23.61 3.24
CA ILE A 148 4.66 24.47 3.61
C ILE A 148 4.21 24.18 5.06
N LYS A 149 4.13 22.92 5.46
CA LYS A 149 3.72 22.55 6.84
C LYS A 149 4.77 22.90 7.90
N GLU A 150 6.06 22.86 7.58
CA GLU A 150 7.10 23.41 8.45
C GLU A 150 6.99 24.93 8.59
N ARG A 151 6.69 25.66 7.50
CA ARG A 151 6.45 27.11 7.55
C ARG A 151 5.20 27.45 8.37
N GLU A 152 4.10 26.71 8.22
CA GLU A 152 2.89 26.85 9.05
C GLU A 152 3.19 26.56 10.54
N TYR A 153 3.90 25.48 10.83
CA TYR A 153 4.29 25.12 12.20
C TYR A 153 5.14 26.23 12.85
N ASN A 154 6.14 26.74 12.15
CA ASN A 154 6.97 27.84 12.62
C ASN A 154 6.19 29.15 12.83
N GLN A 155 5.11 29.39 12.06
CA GLN A 155 4.18 30.50 12.32
C GLN A 155 3.33 30.26 13.57
N LEU A 156 2.80 29.04 13.78
CA LEU A 156 2.07 28.69 15.01
C LEU A 156 2.93 28.80 16.26
N VAL A 157 4.20 28.39 16.20
CA VAL A 157 5.16 28.54 17.31
C VAL A 157 5.33 30.01 17.68
N LYS A 158 5.56 30.90 16.70
CA LYS A 158 5.64 32.35 16.96
C LYS A 158 4.34 32.94 17.50
N GLN A 159 3.18 32.44 17.08
CA GLN A 159 1.90 32.87 17.65
C GLN A 159 1.75 32.40 19.11
N LEU A 160 2.19 31.19 19.46
CA LEU A 160 2.22 30.69 20.84
C LEU A 160 3.19 31.43 21.75
N GLU A 161 4.34 31.86 21.22
CA GLU A 161 5.28 32.73 21.94
C GLU A 161 4.64 34.10 22.22
N LEU A 162 4.03 34.73 21.20
CA LEU A 162 3.34 36.01 21.34
C LEU A 162 2.13 35.93 22.30
N THR A 163 1.36 34.84 22.31
CA THR A 163 0.26 34.68 23.28
C THR A 163 0.76 34.49 24.70
N ARG A 164 1.91 33.85 24.92
CA ARG A 164 2.55 33.77 26.25
C ARG A 164 3.03 35.12 26.75
N GLU A 165 3.61 35.96 25.88
CA GLU A 165 3.97 37.33 26.25
C GLU A 165 2.73 38.16 26.60
N ASN A 166 1.64 38.01 25.84
CA ASN A 166 0.35 38.67 26.12
C ASN A 166 -0.34 38.16 27.40
N GLU A 167 -0.19 36.88 27.78
CA GLU A 167 -0.62 36.39 29.10
C GLU A 167 0.23 36.98 30.23
N ALA A 168 1.55 37.10 30.04
CA ALA A 168 2.46 37.66 31.04
C ALA A 168 2.20 39.17 31.29
N THR A 169 1.91 39.95 30.24
CA THR A 169 1.47 41.35 30.38
C THR A 169 0.09 41.43 31.04
N SER A 170 -0.89 40.62 30.61
CA SER A 170 -2.22 40.56 31.24
C SER A 170 -2.17 40.21 32.74
N LEU A 171 -1.24 39.33 33.14
CA LEU A 171 -1.03 38.96 34.55
C LEU A 171 -0.38 40.08 35.36
N THR A 172 0.52 40.87 34.78
CA THR A 172 1.12 42.03 35.45
C THR A 172 0.15 43.21 35.54
N GLU A 173 -0.65 43.46 34.50
CA GLU A 173 -1.78 44.41 34.56
C GLU A 173 -2.80 44.03 35.63
N ARG A 174 -3.17 42.74 35.74
CA ARG A 174 -4.05 42.27 36.82
C ARG A 174 -3.44 42.53 38.21
N GLY A 175 -2.14 42.28 38.39
CA GLY A 175 -1.44 42.58 39.64
C GLY A 175 -1.48 44.06 40.02
N ILE A 176 -1.39 44.96 39.03
CA ILE A 176 -1.54 46.42 39.21
C ILE A 176 -2.99 46.77 39.59
N LEU A 177 -3.98 46.16 38.94
CA LEU A 177 -5.40 46.36 39.24
C LEU A 177 -5.78 45.85 40.63
N ASP A 178 -5.28 44.68 41.05
CA ASP A 178 -5.49 44.12 42.39
C ASP A 178 -4.89 45.03 43.48
N LEU A 179 -3.70 45.60 43.23
CA LEU A 179 -3.07 46.58 44.12
C LEU A 179 -3.88 47.87 44.22
N ASN A 180 -4.35 48.40 43.10
CA ASN A 180 -5.20 49.60 43.05
C ASN A 180 -6.55 49.38 43.73
N LEU A 181 -7.16 48.20 43.57
CA LEU A 181 -8.39 47.81 44.26
C LEU A 181 -8.18 47.75 45.78
N ARG A 182 -7.05 47.20 46.23
CA ARG A 182 -6.68 47.14 47.65
C ARG A 182 -6.47 48.54 48.25
N ASN A 183 -5.86 49.46 47.50
CA ASN A 183 -5.74 50.86 47.89
C ASN A 183 -7.11 51.52 48.03
N CYS A 184 -7.97 51.41 47.00
CA CYS A 184 -9.33 51.96 47.01
C CYS A 184 -10.22 51.40 48.13
N LEU A 185 -10.08 50.11 48.48
CA LEU A 185 -10.73 49.51 49.66
C LEU A 185 -10.22 50.12 50.97
N THR A 186 -8.92 50.40 51.07
CA THR A 186 -8.31 51.07 52.24
C THR A 186 -8.80 52.51 52.36
N ASP A 187 -8.88 53.24 51.26
CA ASP A 187 -9.45 54.60 51.23
C ASP A 187 -10.93 54.61 51.61
N LYS A 188 -11.71 53.62 51.15
CA LYS A 188 -13.12 53.48 51.54
C LYS A 188 -13.28 53.18 53.03
N GLN A 189 -12.37 52.40 53.63
CA GLN A 189 -12.31 52.19 55.08
C GLN A 189 -11.99 53.50 55.81
N ASN A 190 -10.97 54.25 55.35
CA ASN A 190 -10.61 55.57 55.91
C ASN A 190 -11.81 56.55 55.88
N TYR A 191 -12.53 56.63 54.75
CA TYR A 191 -13.74 57.44 54.61
C TYR A 191 -14.90 56.96 55.52
N HIS A 192 -15.09 55.65 55.68
CA HIS A 192 -16.07 55.11 56.60
C HIS A 192 -15.77 55.51 58.06
N ASP A 193 -14.49 55.50 58.43
CA ASP A 193 -14.06 55.82 59.80
C ASP A 193 -14.01 57.34 60.06
N GLU A 194 -13.88 58.17 59.02
CA GLU A 194 -14.22 59.60 59.08
C GLU A 194 -15.72 59.86 59.25
N LEU A 195 -16.58 59.24 58.44
CA LEU A 195 -18.04 59.36 58.57
C LEU A 195 -18.50 58.92 59.95
N SER A 196 -17.96 57.81 60.45
CA SER A 196 -18.20 57.29 61.80
C SER A 196 -17.66 58.20 62.91
N ARG A 197 -16.68 59.09 62.64
CA ARG A 197 -16.27 60.16 63.57
C ARG A 197 -17.26 61.33 63.53
N LYS A 198 -17.54 61.86 62.34
CA LYS A 198 -18.48 62.98 62.10
C LYS A 198 -19.91 62.68 62.60
N GLN A 199 -20.36 61.43 62.50
CA GLN A 199 -21.64 60.99 63.06
C GLN A 199 -21.65 61.04 64.60
N ARG A 200 -20.58 60.56 65.27
CA ARG A 200 -20.43 60.64 66.73
C ARG A 200 -20.32 62.08 67.25
N GLU A 201 -19.75 62.98 66.45
CA GLU A 201 -19.75 64.43 66.71
C GLU A 201 -21.17 65.00 66.61
N LYS A 202 -21.88 64.75 65.50
CA LYS A 202 -23.30 65.13 65.35
C LYS A 202 -24.19 64.62 66.48
N GLU A 203 -23.93 63.44 67.00
CA GLU A 203 -24.66 62.88 68.15
C GLU A 203 -24.29 63.54 69.49
N ARG A 204 -23.08 64.09 69.66
CA ARG A 204 -22.75 64.97 70.80
C ARG A 204 -23.51 66.28 70.66
N ASP A 205 -23.48 66.89 69.48
CA ASP A 205 -24.13 68.18 69.21
C ASP A 205 -25.65 68.09 69.33
N PHE A 206 -26.28 67.02 68.85
CA PHE A 206 -27.71 66.78 69.04
C PHE A 206 -28.08 66.59 70.52
N ARG A 207 -27.23 65.93 71.33
CA ARG A 207 -27.41 65.85 72.79
C ARG A 207 -27.23 67.21 73.47
N ASN A 208 -26.35 68.07 72.97
CA ASN A 208 -26.19 69.44 73.47
C ASN A 208 -27.38 70.33 73.08
N LEU A 209 -27.85 70.26 71.83
CA LEU A 209 -29.04 70.94 71.34
C LEU A 209 -30.27 70.56 72.17
N LYS A 210 -30.46 69.27 72.44
CA LYS A 210 -31.61 68.77 73.21
C LYS A 210 -31.58 69.15 74.71
N LYS A 211 -30.39 69.42 75.27
CA LYS A 211 -30.25 70.08 76.58
C LYS A 211 -30.67 71.55 76.51
N MET A 212 -30.28 72.25 75.44
CA MET A 212 -30.65 73.66 75.22
C MET A 212 -32.16 73.82 74.99
N GLU A 213 -32.78 72.89 74.28
CA GLU A 213 -34.23 72.80 74.03
C GLU A 213 -35.02 72.57 75.33
N LEU A 214 -34.51 71.73 76.24
CA LEU A 214 -35.06 71.55 77.59
C LEU A 214 -34.97 72.83 78.43
N LEU A 215 -33.83 73.55 78.37
CA LEU A 215 -33.66 74.88 79.00
C LEU A 215 -34.66 75.89 78.44
N LEU A 216 -34.85 75.92 77.12
CA LEU A 216 -35.80 76.81 76.46
C LEU A 216 -37.25 76.51 76.91
N LYS A 217 -37.62 75.23 77.04
CA LYS A 217 -38.96 74.84 77.49
C LYS A 217 -39.26 75.31 78.91
N VAL A 218 -38.33 75.15 79.85
CA VAL A 218 -38.47 75.67 81.22
C VAL A 218 -38.67 77.19 81.24
N SER A 219 -38.02 77.93 80.34
CA SER A 219 -38.25 79.39 80.22
C SER A 219 -39.64 79.76 79.66
N TRP A 220 -40.24 78.88 78.85
CA TRP A 220 -41.57 79.09 78.25
C TRP A 220 -42.70 78.80 79.25
N ASP A 221 -42.53 77.76 80.08
CA ASP A 221 -43.48 77.41 81.14
C ASP A 221 -43.53 78.50 82.23
N ALA A 222 -42.44 79.26 82.44
CA ALA A 222 -42.43 80.44 83.31
C ALA A 222 -43.23 81.62 82.73
N LEU A 223 -43.23 81.82 81.41
CA LEU A 223 -43.95 82.91 80.75
C LEU A 223 -45.47 82.72 80.85
N THR A 224 -45.97 81.49 80.67
CA THR A 224 -47.41 81.20 80.69
C THR A 224 -48.04 81.41 82.08
N GLN A 225 -47.31 81.20 83.18
CA GLN A 225 -47.80 81.56 84.53
C GLN A 225 -48.06 83.06 84.68
N THR A 226 -47.24 83.93 84.09
CA THR A 226 -47.43 85.39 84.19
C THR A 226 -48.65 85.91 83.41
N GLN A 227 -49.06 85.21 82.35
CA GLN A 227 -50.19 85.62 81.51
C GLN A 227 -51.56 85.26 82.10
N ALA A 228 -51.64 84.24 82.96
CA ALA A 228 -52.89 83.76 83.56
C ALA A 228 -53.54 84.73 84.57
N LEU A 229 -52.80 85.72 85.09
CA LEU A 229 -53.29 86.66 86.10
C LEU A 229 -54.06 87.87 85.52
N HIS A 230 -54.00 88.13 84.21
CA HIS A 230 -54.46 89.42 83.67
C HIS A 230 -55.94 89.47 83.22
N GLN A 231 -56.61 88.33 83.04
CA GLN A 231 -57.93 88.24 82.35
C GLN A 231 -59.14 87.95 83.27
N ARG A 232 -59.37 88.69 84.38
CA ARG A 232 -60.44 88.33 85.36
C ARG A 232 -61.38 89.44 85.93
N LEU A 233 -61.65 90.58 85.25
CA LEU A 233 -62.54 91.69 85.75
C LEU A 233 -63.39 92.49 84.66
N LEU A 234 -64.74 92.81 84.87
CA LEU A 234 -65.80 93.76 84.22
C LEU A 234 -67.31 93.14 84.09
N LEU A 235 -68.57 93.67 83.78
CA LEU A 235 -69.41 94.95 83.49
C LEU A 235 -71.03 94.74 83.41
N GLU A 236 -71.99 95.72 83.58
CA GLU A 236 -73.55 95.54 83.70
C GLU A 236 -74.69 96.80 83.51
N LYS A 237 -76.08 96.72 83.08
CA LYS A 237 -77.58 97.42 83.35
C LYS A 237 -78.62 98.56 82.55
N ILE A 238 -80.09 98.66 82.57
CA ILE A 238 -81.24 99.63 81.84
C ILE A 238 -82.94 99.79 82.17
N LEU A 239 -83.96 100.71 81.64
CA LEU A 239 -85.61 100.93 81.85
C LEU A 239 -86.76 101.96 81.03
N SER A 240 -88.21 102.10 81.19
CA SER A 240 -89.45 103.02 80.52
C SER A 240 -91.05 103.20 81.11
N GLU A 241 -92.39 103.76 80.80
CA GLU A 241 -93.47 104.55 79.83
C GLU A 241 -95.10 105.05 80.25
N ALA A 242 -96.19 105.70 79.49
CA ALA A 242 -97.70 106.29 79.89
C ALA A 242 -99.09 106.79 78.93
N GLU A 243 -100.42 107.29 79.33
CA GLU A 243 -101.82 107.81 78.58
C GLU A 243 -103.14 108.66 79.31
N SER A 244 -104.52 109.13 79.09
CA SER A 244 -105.91 109.26 78.20
C SER A 244 -107.26 110.34 78.41
N LYS A 245 -108.65 110.33 77.89
CA LYS A 245 -109.87 111.47 77.70
C LYS A 245 -111.60 111.31 77.52
N LEU A 246 -112.72 112.28 77.62
CA LEU A 246 -114.36 112.25 77.30
C LEU A 246 -115.61 113.48 77.42
N VAL A 247 -117.00 113.55 76.93
CA VAL A 247 -118.30 114.62 77.03
C VAL A 247 -119.98 114.46 76.55
N GLU A 248 -121.20 115.24 76.85
CA GLU A 248 -122.79 115.24 76.31
C GLU A 248 -124.19 116.24 76.71
N GLN A 249 -125.51 116.34 76.05
CA GLN A 249 -127.12 116.69 76.40
C GLN A 249 -128.22 117.96 75.93
N GLN A 250 -129.67 118.34 75.94
CA GLN A 250 -131.30 118.13 76.17
C GLN A 250 -132.51 119.26 75.59
N LEU A 251 -133.95 119.63 75.62
CA LEU A 251 -135.58 119.45 75.97
C LEU A 251 -136.80 120.52 75.36
N ALA A 252 -138.25 120.85 75.43
CA ALA A 252 -139.84 120.53 75.77
C ALA A 252 -141.23 121.61 75.59
N GLU A 253 -142.68 121.38 75.39
CA GLU A 253 -144.07 122.31 75.50
C GLU A 253 -145.75 121.93 75.23
N GLU A 254 -146.99 122.73 75.37
CA GLU A 254 -148.63 122.43 75.19
C GLU A 254 -150.01 123.50 75.26
N ASN A 255 -151.43 123.27 74.92
CA ASN A 255 -152.96 123.81 75.29
C ASN A 255 -154.29 124.28 74.28
N LYS A 256 -155.73 124.63 74.33
CA LYS A 256 -157.18 124.86 75.10
C LYS A 256 -158.72 125.34 74.41
N LEU A 257 -160.08 125.11 74.92
CA LEU A 257 -161.62 125.78 74.95
C LEU A 257 -163.14 125.68 74.11
N LEU A 258 -164.42 126.32 74.41
CA LEU A 258 -165.98 126.05 73.94
C LEU A 258 -167.35 127.04 73.96
N LYS A 259 -168.40 126.94 73.03
CA LYS A 259 -169.98 127.12 73.03
C LYS A 259 -170.86 128.31 72.40
N GLU A 260 -171.40 128.23 71.14
CA GLU A 260 -172.65 128.98 70.67
C GLU A 260 -173.45 128.37 69.45
N GLN A 261 -173.96 127.14 69.63
CA GLN A 261 -175.24 126.59 69.13
C GLN A 261 -175.77 126.84 67.67
N GLU A 262 -175.79 125.74 66.89
CA GLU A 262 -176.77 125.37 65.83
C GLU A 262 -176.95 126.22 64.55
N ASN A 263 -176.62 127.52 64.53
CA ASN A 263 -176.71 128.37 63.32
C ASN A 263 -175.77 127.96 62.17
N MET A 264 -175.02 126.86 62.31
CA MET A 264 -174.23 126.23 61.24
C MET A 264 -174.36 124.69 61.24
N ARG A 265 -175.57 124.15 61.45
CA ARG A 265 -175.87 122.72 61.19
C ARG A 265 -175.54 122.30 59.74
N GLU A 266 -175.51 123.23 58.77
CA GLU A 266 -175.04 122.97 57.39
C GLU A 266 -173.51 122.82 57.29
N LEU A 267 -172.73 123.54 58.11
CA LEU A 267 -171.26 123.40 58.15
C LEU A 267 -170.85 121.99 58.62
N VAL A 268 -171.64 121.38 59.50
CA VAL A 268 -171.44 120.01 59.98
C VAL A 268 -171.46 119.00 58.83
N PHE A 269 -172.35 119.16 57.85
CA PHE A 269 -172.41 118.27 56.68
C PHE A 269 -171.14 118.37 55.81
N ASN A 270 -170.66 119.60 55.57
CA ASN A 270 -169.45 119.83 54.79
C ASN A 270 -168.17 119.35 55.51
N LEU A 271 -168.12 119.44 56.85
CA LEU A 271 -167.00 118.95 57.65
C LEU A 271 -166.92 117.41 57.66
N VAL A 272 -168.03 116.69 57.83
CA VAL A 272 -168.06 115.22 57.86
C VAL A 272 -167.46 114.61 56.59
N ARG A 273 -167.75 115.19 55.42
CA ARG A 273 -167.20 114.76 54.12
C ARG A 273 -165.68 114.95 54.00
N MET A 274 -165.11 115.97 54.65
CA MET A 274 -163.65 116.19 54.66
C MET A 274 -162.92 115.22 55.59
N THR A 275 -163.52 114.81 56.70
CA THR A 275 -162.88 113.92 57.68
C THR A 275 -162.66 112.52 57.11
N GLN A 276 -163.61 111.97 56.35
CA GLN A 276 -163.48 110.63 55.75
C GLN A 276 -162.26 110.53 54.83
N ILE A 277 -162.06 111.52 53.94
CA ILE A 277 -160.92 111.58 53.00
C ILE A 277 -159.58 111.56 53.77
N LYS A 278 -159.52 112.19 54.96
CA LYS A 278 -158.32 112.20 55.81
C LYS A 278 -158.08 110.89 56.56
N ILE A 279 -159.11 110.09 56.81
CA ILE A 279 -158.97 108.73 57.35
C ILE A 279 -158.39 107.81 56.27
N ASP A 280 -158.92 107.87 55.06
CA ASP A 280 -158.49 107.03 53.93
C ASP A 280 -157.02 107.31 53.54
N GLU A 281 -156.61 108.59 53.51
CA GLU A 281 -155.19 108.99 53.33
C GLU A 281 -154.25 108.37 54.38
N LYS A 282 -154.66 108.35 55.65
CA LYS A 282 -153.86 107.84 56.76
C LYS A 282 -153.67 106.33 56.64
N GLU A 283 -154.74 105.60 56.30
CA GLU A 283 -154.68 104.14 56.21
C GLU A 283 -153.84 103.67 55.03
N GLN A 284 -153.92 104.34 53.88
CA GLN A 284 -153.08 104.05 52.72
C GLN A 284 -151.59 104.25 53.03
N LYS A 285 -151.22 105.39 53.64
CA LYS A 285 -149.81 105.69 54.02
C LYS A 285 -149.25 104.68 55.05
N SER A 286 -150.09 104.17 55.96
CA SER A 286 -149.73 103.08 56.88
C SER A 286 -149.39 101.77 56.15
N LYS A 287 -150.23 101.36 55.19
CA LYS A 287 -150.04 100.14 54.39
C LYS A 287 -148.74 100.18 53.57
N ASP A 288 -148.35 101.34 53.04
CA ASP A 288 -147.12 101.46 52.25
C ASP A 288 -145.85 101.56 53.12
N PHE A 289 -145.92 102.16 54.31
CA PHE A 289 -144.82 102.09 55.30
C PHE A 289 -144.51 100.64 55.71
N LEU A 290 -145.52 99.82 55.99
CA LEU A 290 -145.33 98.43 56.41
C LEU A 290 -144.66 97.59 55.32
N LYS A 291 -145.04 97.78 54.04
CA LYS A 291 -144.37 97.15 52.89
C LYS A 291 -142.90 97.56 52.78
N ALA A 292 -142.58 98.83 53.00
CA ALA A 292 -141.20 99.31 52.98
C ALA A 292 -140.36 98.70 54.11
N GLN A 293 -140.91 98.59 55.32
CA GLN A 293 -140.25 97.98 56.48
C GLN A 293 -139.98 96.48 56.28
N GLN A 294 -140.91 95.74 55.65
CA GLN A 294 -140.68 94.35 55.26
C GLN A 294 -139.58 94.20 54.20
N LYS A 295 -139.53 95.08 53.18
CA LYS A 295 -138.44 95.07 52.19
C LYS A 295 -137.07 95.33 52.83
N TYR A 296 -136.97 96.33 53.70
CA TYR A 296 -135.73 96.65 54.42
C TYR A 296 -135.24 95.46 55.27
N THR A 297 -136.13 94.84 56.05
CA THR A 297 -135.78 93.70 56.92
C THR A 297 -135.50 92.40 56.17
N ASN A 298 -135.91 92.27 54.90
CA ASN A 298 -135.45 91.20 53.99
C ASN A 298 -134.01 91.49 53.51
N ILE A 299 -133.73 92.68 52.98
CA ILE A 299 -132.41 93.05 52.44
C ILE A 299 -131.32 92.96 53.52
N VAL A 300 -131.60 93.41 54.75
CA VAL A 300 -130.65 93.28 55.88
C VAL A 300 -130.36 91.82 56.26
N ARG A 301 -131.28 90.87 55.98
CA ARG A 301 -131.01 89.43 56.14
C ARG A 301 -130.13 88.87 55.02
N GLU A 302 -130.33 89.30 53.77
CA GLU A 302 -129.48 88.89 52.64
C GLU A 302 -128.04 89.40 52.78
N ILE A 303 -127.84 90.65 53.21
CA ILE A 303 -126.51 91.21 53.49
C ILE A 303 -125.79 90.36 54.55
N LYS A 304 -126.46 90.08 55.68
CA LYS A 304 -125.91 89.21 56.74
C LYS A 304 -125.59 87.80 56.27
N ALA A 305 -126.34 87.25 55.30
CA ALA A 305 -126.02 85.96 54.69
C ALA A 305 -124.76 86.03 53.83
N LYS A 306 -124.58 87.09 53.02
CA LYS A 306 -123.37 87.30 52.21
C LYS A 306 -122.13 87.60 53.03
N ASP A 307 -122.26 88.33 54.14
CA ASP A 307 -121.18 88.54 55.11
C ASP A 307 -120.67 87.23 55.74
N LEU A 308 -121.50 86.18 55.81
CA LEU A 308 -121.12 84.83 56.26
C LEU A 308 -120.50 83.99 55.13
N GLU A 309 -120.89 84.18 53.86
CA GLU A 309 -120.27 83.51 52.71
C GLU A 309 -118.82 83.97 52.48
N ILE A 310 -118.57 85.29 52.53
CA ILE A 310 -117.25 85.91 52.28
C ILE A 310 -116.09 85.23 53.05
N PRO A 311 -116.16 85.04 54.39
CA PRO A 311 -115.09 84.36 55.14
C PRO A 311 -114.92 82.89 54.76
N ILE A 312 -115.98 82.19 54.33
CA ILE A 312 -115.89 80.80 53.85
C ILE A 312 -115.11 80.73 52.54
N HIS A 313 -115.40 81.61 51.57
CA HIS A 313 -114.63 81.72 50.33
C HIS A 313 -113.17 82.17 50.59
N ARG A 314 -112.95 83.10 51.53
CA ARG A 314 -111.60 83.51 51.98
C ARG A 314 -110.84 82.39 52.73
N LYS A 315 -111.51 81.42 53.34
CA LYS A 315 -110.90 80.18 53.87
C LYS A 315 -110.54 79.22 52.73
N LYS A 316 -111.48 78.93 51.81
CA LYS A 316 -111.22 78.06 50.64
C LYS A 316 -110.06 78.56 49.77
N LYS A 317 -109.97 79.87 49.47
CA LYS A 317 -108.84 80.45 48.70
C LYS A 317 -107.48 80.20 49.40
N ARG A 318 -107.41 80.36 50.73
CA ARG A 318 -106.18 80.13 51.51
C ARG A 318 -105.77 78.66 51.53
N GLU A 319 -106.71 77.74 51.68
CA GLU A 319 -106.44 76.29 51.63
C GLU A 319 -105.93 75.84 50.25
N ILE A 320 -106.51 76.35 49.16
CA ILE A 320 -106.02 76.06 47.80
C ILE A 320 -104.60 76.59 47.59
N HIS A 321 -104.28 77.80 48.10
CA HIS A 321 -102.91 78.34 48.05
C HIS A 321 -101.93 77.59 48.98
N ARG A 322 -102.40 76.94 50.04
CA ARG A 322 -101.59 76.03 50.86
C ARG A 322 -101.21 74.79 50.04
N ARG A 323 -102.22 74.08 49.51
CA ARG A 323 -102.04 72.88 48.68
C ARG A 323 -101.15 73.14 47.47
N LEU A 324 -101.33 74.26 46.76
CA LEU A 324 -100.49 74.60 45.60
C LEU A 324 -98.99 74.72 45.95
N ARG A 325 -98.67 75.29 47.12
CA ARG A 325 -97.28 75.39 47.61
C ARG A 325 -96.72 74.05 48.10
N GLU A 326 -97.58 73.16 48.59
CA GLU A 326 -97.20 71.80 48.96
C GLU A 326 -96.92 70.95 47.71
N PHE A 327 -97.76 71.04 46.67
CA PHE A 327 -97.49 70.41 45.38
C PHE A 327 -96.25 70.95 44.67
N ALA A 328 -95.98 72.26 44.74
CA ALA A 328 -94.76 72.84 44.17
C ALA A 328 -93.50 72.27 44.85
N LYS A 329 -93.47 72.21 46.19
CA LYS A 329 -92.39 71.55 46.93
C LYS A 329 -92.22 70.08 46.54
N LEU A 330 -93.32 69.35 46.40
CA LEU A 330 -93.31 67.93 46.03
C LEU A 330 -92.72 67.73 44.61
N TYR A 331 -93.12 68.58 43.65
CA TYR A 331 -92.57 68.58 42.29
C TYR A 331 -91.06 68.85 42.29
N ASP A 332 -90.58 69.85 43.03
CA ASP A 332 -89.14 70.13 43.10
C ASP A 332 -88.36 69.00 43.79
N THR A 333 -88.90 68.33 44.80
CA THR A 333 -88.26 67.12 45.36
C THR A 333 -88.15 66.00 44.33
N ILE A 334 -89.24 65.67 43.62
CA ILE A 334 -89.26 64.62 42.58
C ILE A 334 -88.32 64.98 41.41
N ARG A 335 -88.29 66.24 40.99
CA ARG A 335 -87.38 66.74 39.94
C ARG A 335 -85.92 66.61 40.35
N ASN A 336 -85.59 66.93 41.60
CA ASN A 336 -84.24 66.78 42.14
C ASN A 336 -83.84 65.31 42.28
N GLU A 337 -84.75 64.43 42.68
CA GLU A 337 -84.50 62.98 42.71
C GLU A 337 -84.32 62.39 41.32
N ARG A 338 -85.17 62.75 40.35
CA ARG A 338 -84.99 62.37 38.93
C ARG A 338 -83.59 62.76 38.42
N ASN A 339 -83.13 63.98 38.75
CA ASN A 339 -81.80 64.44 38.36
C ASN A 339 -80.67 63.69 39.10
N LYS A 340 -80.84 63.33 40.38
CA LYS A 340 -79.91 62.42 41.08
C LYS A 340 -79.83 61.05 40.39
N PHE A 341 -80.97 60.45 40.03
CA PHE A 341 -81.03 59.16 39.34
C PHE A 341 -80.41 59.22 37.94
N ILE A 342 -80.63 60.29 37.15
CA ILE A 342 -79.97 60.49 35.85
C ILE A 342 -78.44 60.59 36.01
N ASN A 343 -77.97 61.34 37.02
CA ASN A 343 -76.53 61.46 37.30
C ASN A 343 -75.90 60.15 37.77
N LEU A 344 -76.63 59.34 38.56
CA LEU A 344 -76.21 57.99 38.96
C LEU A 344 -76.19 57.03 37.76
N LEU A 345 -77.20 57.07 36.90
CA LEU A 345 -77.29 56.28 35.67
C LEU A 345 -76.13 56.59 34.73
N HIS A 346 -75.79 57.88 34.54
CA HIS A 346 -74.69 58.29 33.68
C HIS A 346 -73.33 57.82 34.24
N LYS A 347 -73.10 57.97 35.55
CA LYS A 347 -71.90 57.44 36.23
C LYS A 347 -71.79 55.91 36.14
N ALA A 348 -72.92 55.20 36.29
CA ALA A 348 -72.96 53.75 36.14
C ALA A 348 -72.66 53.33 34.69
N HIS A 349 -73.23 54.01 33.70
CA HIS A 349 -72.96 53.75 32.28
C HIS A 349 -71.49 54.02 31.90
N GLN A 350 -70.90 55.11 32.40
CA GLN A 350 -69.47 55.40 32.26
C GLN A 350 -68.62 54.26 32.85
N LYS A 351 -68.93 53.81 34.07
CA LYS A 351 -68.23 52.70 34.73
C LYS A 351 -68.39 51.36 34.00
N VAL A 352 -69.55 51.07 33.40
CA VAL A 352 -69.74 49.90 32.54
C VAL A 352 -68.83 49.97 31.31
N ASN A 353 -68.70 51.13 30.68
CA ASN A 353 -67.83 51.29 29.51
C ASN A 353 -66.32 51.22 29.87
N GLU A 354 -65.92 51.79 31.02
CA GLU A 354 -64.57 51.61 31.58
C GLU A 354 -64.23 50.13 31.90
N ILE A 355 -65.23 49.33 32.25
CA ILE A 355 -65.06 47.88 32.50
C ILE A 355 -64.99 47.12 31.18
N LYS A 356 -65.81 47.48 30.18
CA LYS A 356 -65.78 46.88 28.83
C LYS A 356 -64.43 47.08 28.14
N GLU A 357 -63.90 48.31 28.11
CA GLU A 357 -62.60 48.56 27.46
C GLU A 357 -61.46 47.88 28.23
N ARG A 358 -61.49 47.84 29.57
CA ARG A 358 -60.52 47.03 30.34
C ARG A 358 -60.60 45.54 30.03
N HIS A 359 -61.81 44.97 29.95
CA HIS A 359 -62.00 43.57 29.59
C HIS A 359 -61.45 43.26 28.18
N LYS A 360 -61.70 44.14 27.22
CA LYS A 360 -61.17 44.05 25.85
C LYS A 360 -59.65 44.17 25.80
N MET A 361 -59.04 45.05 26.61
CA MET A 361 -57.59 45.11 26.75
C MET A 361 -57.02 43.81 27.34
N SER A 362 -57.63 43.27 28.40
CA SER A 362 -57.20 41.98 28.97
C SER A 362 -57.43 40.78 28.03
N LEU A 363 -58.44 40.81 27.16
CA LEU A 363 -58.61 39.81 26.10
C LEU A 363 -57.48 39.89 25.07
N ASN A 364 -57.10 41.10 24.62
CA ASN A 364 -55.96 41.29 23.73
C ASN A 364 -54.65 40.83 24.38
N GLU A 365 -54.44 41.15 25.66
CA GLU A 365 -53.28 40.75 26.44
C GLU A 365 -53.19 39.23 26.61
N LEU A 366 -54.32 38.57 26.89
CA LEU A 366 -54.41 37.10 26.92
C LEU A 366 -54.07 36.48 25.56
N GLU A 367 -54.52 37.06 24.44
CA GLU A 367 -54.23 36.51 23.11
C GLU A 367 -52.77 36.75 22.68
N ILE A 368 -52.16 37.87 23.10
CA ILE A 368 -50.71 38.11 22.96
C ILE A 368 -49.90 37.09 23.78
N LEU A 369 -50.30 36.82 25.03
CA LEU A 369 -49.65 35.81 25.87
C LEU A 369 -49.84 34.39 25.30
N ARG A 370 -51.02 34.09 24.75
CA ARG A 370 -51.34 32.79 24.13
C ARG A 370 -50.53 32.54 22.85
N THR A 371 -50.46 33.53 21.96
CA THR A 371 -49.64 33.46 20.75
C THR A 371 -48.15 33.39 21.11
N SER A 372 -47.68 34.16 22.09
CA SER A 372 -46.32 34.05 22.63
C SER A 372 -46.01 32.62 23.11
N ALA A 373 -46.88 32.03 23.94
CA ALA A 373 -46.73 30.66 24.44
C ALA A 373 -46.63 29.63 23.31
N VAL A 374 -47.50 29.70 22.29
CA VAL A 374 -47.43 28.83 21.09
C VAL A 374 -46.11 29.02 20.33
N THR A 375 -45.58 30.24 20.22
CA THR A 375 -44.25 30.46 19.62
C THR A 375 -43.09 29.96 20.49
N GLN A 376 -43.24 29.84 21.81
CA GLN A 376 -42.24 29.21 22.67
C GLN A 376 -42.32 27.68 22.62
N GLU A 377 -43.52 27.11 22.60
CA GLU A 377 -43.73 25.66 22.52
C GLU A 377 -43.25 25.09 21.18
N THR A 378 -43.54 25.77 20.06
CA THR A 378 -42.99 25.40 18.75
C THR A 378 -41.46 25.56 18.68
N LYS A 379 -40.86 26.56 19.36
CA LYS A 379 -39.39 26.65 19.50
C LYS A 379 -38.81 25.50 20.34
N LEU A 380 -39.47 25.12 21.42
CA LEU A 380 -39.09 24.01 22.28
C LEU A 380 -39.15 22.68 21.53
N GLN A 381 -40.25 22.41 20.83
CA GLN A 381 -40.43 21.20 20.00
C GLN A 381 -39.36 21.11 18.90
N ASN A 382 -39.06 22.21 18.22
CA ASN A 382 -37.96 22.27 17.25
C ASN A 382 -36.58 22.03 17.89
N SER A 383 -36.37 22.46 19.14
CA SER A 383 -35.14 22.18 19.89
C SER A 383 -35.03 20.69 20.27
N MET A 384 -36.14 20.10 20.74
CA MET A 384 -36.22 18.67 21.08
C MET A 384 -35.98 17.77 19.86
N LEU A 385 -36.56 18.10 18.70
CA LEU A 385 -36.32 17.38 17.44
C LEU A 385 -34.84 17.47 17.00
N LYS A 386 -34.22 18.65 17.12
CA LYS A 386 -32.77 18.81 16.87
C LYS A 386 -31.92 17.99 17.85
N HIS A 387 -32.31 17.95 19.13
CA HIS A 387 -31.60 17.16 20.13
C HIS A 387 -31.72 15.64 19.85
N ALA A 388 -32.91 15.15 19.50
CA ALA A 388 -33.13 13.77 19.09
C ALA A 388 -32.31 13.37 17.86
N ASN A 389 -32.25 14.22 16.83
CA ASN A 389 -31.40 13.99 15.67
C ASN A 389 -29.90 14.01 16.01
N ASN A 390 -29.47 14.90 16.92
CA ASN A 390 -28.09 14.91 17.38
C ASN A 390 -27.73 13.67 18.23
N ILE A 391 -28.70 13.06 18.93
CA ILE A 391 -28.51 11.76 19.60
C ILE A 391 -28.25 10.66 18.57
N THR A 392 -29.12 10.50 17.57
CA THR A 392 -28.99 9.42 16.58
C THR A 392 -27.76 9.58 15.68
N ILE A 393 -27.38 10.82 15.32
CA ILE A 393 -26.13 11.10 14.60
C ILE A 393 -24.92 10.68 15.45
N ARG A 394 -24.90 11.03 16.74
CA ARG A 394 -23.82 10.65 17.67
C ARG A 394 -23.73 9.13 17.86
N GLU A 395 -24.87 8.45 17.96
CA GLU A 395 -24.93 6.99 18.07
C GLU A 395 -24.43 6.30 16.79
N SER A 396 -24.74 6.84 15.60
CA SER A 396 -24.16 6.35 14.34
C SER A 396 -22.64 6.54 14.32
N MET A 397 -22.15 7.75 14.63
CA MET A 397 -20.71 8.05 14.69
C MET A 397 -19.98 7.15 15.70
N GLN A 398 -20.57 6.90 16.87
CA GLN A 398 -19.98 6.05 17.89
C GLN A 398 -19.95 4.57 17.45
N ASN A 399 -20.99 4.08 16.76
CA ASN A 399 -20.96 2.77 16.12
C ASN A 399 -19.87 2.67 15.03
N ASP A 400 -19.66 3.71 14.23
CA ASP A 400 -18.61 3.73 13.20
C ASP A 400 -17.20 3.79 13.82
N VAL A 401 -17.01 4.53 14.92
CA VAL A 401 -15.78 4.47 15.73
C VAL A 401 -15.53 3.05 16.24
N CYS A 402 -16.54 2.37 16.79
CA CYS A 402 -16.40 0.97 17.23
C CYS A 402 -15.99 0.02 16.09
N LYS A 403 -16.55 0.18 14.88
CA LYS A 403 -16.15 -0.60 13.69
C LYS A 403 -14.69 -0.33 13.30
N ILE A 404 -14.24 0.91 13.39
CA ILE A 404 -12.84 1.30 13.10
C ILE A 404 -11.89 0.72 14.14
N VAL A 405 -12.22 0.79 15.43
CA VAL A 405 -11.43 0.21 16.53
C VAL A 405 -11.29 -1.31 16.36
N ALA A 406 -12.38 -2.02 16.03
CA ALA A 406 -12.34 -3.46 15.76
C ALA A 406 -11.39 -3.81 14.60
N LYS A 407 -11.47 -3.07 13.48
CA LYS A 407 -10.55 -3.26 12.34
C LYS A 407 -9.09 -2.94 12.67
N LEU A 408 -8.83 -1.91 13.50
CA LEU A 408 -7.48 -1.59 13.94
C LEU A 408 -6.89 -2.69 14.82
N GLN A 409 -7.70 -3.32 15.68
CA GLN A 409 -7.28 -4.46 16.49
C GLN A 409 -7.01 -5.71 15.62
N GLU A 410 -7.88 -6.04 14.67
CA GLU A 410 -7.68 -7.13 13.72
C GLU A 410 -6.39 -6.94 12.89
N MET A 411 -6.11 -5.72 12.44
CA MET A 411 -4.87 -5.40 11.70
C MET A 411 -3.63 -5.43 12.59
N LYS A 412 -3.75 -5.09 13.88
CA LYS A 412 -2.67 -5.24 14.86
C LYS A 412 -2.33 -6.71 15.10
N GLU A 413 -3.33 -7.56 15.30
CA GLU A 413 -3.17 -9.01 15.47
C GLU A 413 -2.53 -9.66 14.24
N LYS A 414 -2.94 -9.26 13.02
CA LYS A 414 -2.28 -9.70 11.78
C LYS A 414 -0.82 -9.27 11.70
N LYS A 415 -0.49 -8.03 12.08
CA LYS A 415 0.91 -7.55 12.15
C LYS A 415 1.73 -8.36 13.16
N GLU A 416 1.15 -8.67 14.32
CA GLU A 416 1.82 -9.42 15.39
C GLU A 416 2.05 -10.90 14.97
N ALA A 417 1.08 -11.52 14.30
CA ALA A 417 1.25 -12.84 13.69
C ALA A 417 2.32 -12.86 12.58
N GLN A 418 2.38 -11.80 11.74
CA GLN A 418 3.42 -11.65 10.73
C GLN A 418 4.82 -11.48 11.34
N LEU A 419 4.96 -10.66 12.38
CA LEU A 419 6.24 -10.46 13.10
C LEU A 419 6.76 -11.80 13.66
N ASN A 420 5.91 -12.54 14.38
CA ASN A 420 6.23 -13.87 14.90
C ASN A 420 6.63 -14.88 13.78
N ASN A 421 6.13 -14.70 12.55
CA ASN A 421 6.55 -15.52 11.41
C ASN A 421 7.90 -15.06 10.83
N THR A 422 8.15 -13.76 10.76
CA THR A 422 9.46 -13.19 10.39
C THR A 422 10.55 -13.67 11.34
N ASP A 423 10.30 -13.66 12.66
CA ASP A 423 11.28 -14.12 13.66
C ASP A 423 11.59 -15.62 13.53
N ARG A 424 10.58 -16.45 13.23
CA ARG A 424 10.77 -17.88 12.93
C ARG A 424 11.63 -18.09 11.67
N LEU A 425 11.36 -17.34 10.61
CA LEU A 425 12.14 -17.40 9.37
C LEU A 425 13.57 -16.91 9.57
N ALA A 426 13.79 -15.85 10.35
CA ALA A 426 15.12 -15.35 10.71
C ALA A 426 15.92 -16.41 11.47
N ASN A 427 15.33 -17.03 12.51
CA ASN A 427 15.97 -18.12 13.25
C ASN A 427 16.32 -19.32 12.34
N MET A 428 15.43 -19.67 11.40
CA MET A 428 15.69 -20.75 10.43
C MET A 428 16.83 -20.40 9.47
N ILE A 429 16.92 -19.14 9.02
CA ILE A 429 18.05 -18.65 8.22
C ILE A 429 19.36 -18.75 9.01
N THR A 430 19.38 -18.32 10.28
CA THR A 430 20.59 -18.42 11.13
C THR A 430 21.08 -19.87 11.28
N VAL A 431 20.17 -20.84 11.49
CA VAL A 431 20.53 -22.26 11.55
C VAL A 431 21.13 -22.75 10.21
N ILE A 432 20.53 -22.37 9.08
CA ILE A 432 21.04 -22.72 7.74
C ILE A 432 22.41 -22.05 7.48
N GLU A 433 22.64 -20.83 7.95
CA GLU A 433 23.95 -20.16 7.88
C GLU A 433 25.01 -20.86 8.73
N GLU A 434 24.69 -21.31 9.95
CA GLU A 434 25.58 -22.14 10.76
C GLU A 434 25.91 -23.48 10.07
N GLU A 435 24.93 -24.16 9.49
CA GLU A 435 25.14 -25.39 8.71
C GLU A 435 26.01 -25.15 7.48
N MET A 436 25.80 -24.06 6.74
CA MET A 436 26.66 -23.65 5.62
C MET A 436 28.11 -23.40 6.07
N VAL A 437 28.32 -22.74 7.21
CA VAL A 437 29.66 -22.51 7.77
C VAL A 437 30.32 -23.83 8.21
N GLN A 438 29.57 -24.76 8.80
CA GLN A 438 30.05 -26.10 9.11
C GLN A 438 30.41 -26.89 7.84
N LEU A 439 29.60 -26.80 6.79
CA LEU A 439 29.84 -27.48 5.51
C LEU A 439 31.09 -26.94 4.80
N ARG A 440 31.27 -25.61 4.79
CA ARG A 440 32.51 -24.97 4.28
C ARG A 440 33.75 -25.48 5.03
N LYS A 441 33.71 -25.54 6.37
CA LYS A 441 34.80 -26.08 7.20
C LYS A 441 35.07 -27.58 6.96
N LYS A 442 34.03 -28.37 6.61
CA LYS A 442 34.19 -29.79 6.21
C LYS A 442 34.87 -29.90 4.84
N TYR A 443 34.45 -29.09 3.86
CA TYR A 443 35.04 -29.05 2.52
C TYR A 443 36.50 -28.58 2.53
N GLU A 444 36.80 -27.51 3.26
CA GLU A 444 38.17 -26.99 3.43
C GLU A 444 39.14 -28.07 3.93
N LYS A 445 38.74 -28.82 4.97
CA LYS A 445 39.53 -29.95 5.50
C LYS A 445 39.70 -31.10 4.50
N ALA A 446 38.72 -31.33 3.63
CA ALA A 446 38.84 -32.34 2.56
C ALA A 446 39.83 -31.88 1.47
N VAL A 447 39.82 -30.59 1.11
CA VAL A 447 40.79 -30.00 0.17
C VAL A 447 42.20 -29.99 0.76
N GLN A 448 42.36 -29.64 2.04
CA GLN A 448 43.64 -29.73 2.76
C GLN A 448 44.23 -31.14 2.68
N ARG A 449 43.48 -32.16 3.10
CA ARG A 449 43.90 -33.58 3.01
C ARG A 449 44.25 -34.02 1.59
N ARG A 450 43.44 -33.64 0.60
CA ARG A 450 43.73 -33.94 -0.82
C ARG A 450 45.07 -33.32 -1.26
N ASN A 451 45.34 -32.08 -0.85
CA ASN A 451 46.59 -31.40 -1.18
C ASN A 451 47.79 -32.03 -0.44
N GLU A 452 47.63 -32.40 0.84
CA GLU A 452 48.63 -33.14 1.62
C GLU A 452 48.99 -34.48 0.95
N SER A 453 48.00 -35.29 0.55
CA SER A 453 48.23 -36.52 -0.20
C SER A 453 48.81 -36.28 -1.59
N GLY A 454 48.50 -35.16 -2.23
CA GLY A 454 49.10 -34.75 -3.50
C GLY A 454 50.59 -34.42 -3.39
N VAL A 455 51.00 -33.72 -2.33
CA VAL A 455 52.42 -33.48 -2.02
C VAL A 455 53.15 -34.79 -1.74
N GLN A 456 52.58 -35.66 -0.91
CA GLN A 456 53.16 -36.98 -0.61
C GLN A 456 53.28 -37.90 -1.85
N LEU A 457 52.40 -37.74 -2.85
CA LEU A 457 52.52 -38.45 -4.11
C LEU A 457 53.69 -37.92 -4.94
N ILE A 458 53.86 -36.59 -5.03
CA ILE A 458 54.99 -35.96 -5.72
C ILE A 458 56.32 -36.34 -5.06
N GLU A 459 56.40 -36.29 -3.73
CA GLU A 459 57.58 -36.75 -2.97
C GLU A 459 57.94 -38.21 -3.31
N ARG A 460 56.94 -39.08 -3.48
CA ARG A 460 57.13 -40.50 -3.85
C ARG A 460 57.50 -40.69 -5.33
N GLU A 461 57.00 -39.85 -6.23
CA GLU A 461 57.41 -39.83 -7.64
C GLU A 461 58.87 -39.35 -7.78
N GLU A 462 59.28 -38.34 -7.00
CA GLU A 462 60.69 -37.89 -6.91
C GLU A 462 61.61 -38.98 -6.32
N GLU A 463 61.20 -39.66 -5.24
CA GLU A 463 61.91 -40.84 -4.71
C GLU A 463 62.11 -41.90 -5.81
N VAL A 464 61.06 -42.22 -6.59
CA VAL A 464 61.09 -43.20 -7.68
C VAL A 464 62.00 -42.76 -8.84
N CYS A 465 61.97 -41.50 -9.25
CA CYS A 465 62.91 -40.96 -10.24
C CYS A 465 64.37 -41.11 -9.77
N ILE A 466 64.66 -40.79 -8.51
CA ILE A 466 65.99 -40.97 -7.91
C ILE A 466 66.41 -42.46 -7.89
N PHE A 467 65.47 -43.39 -7.68
CA PHE A 467 65.76 -44.83 -7.80
C PHE A 467 66.06 -45.27 -9.24
N TYR A 468 65.32 -44.77 -10.23
CA TYR A 468 65.62 -45.05 -11.64
C TYR A 468 66.99 -44.49 -12.07
N GLU A 469 67.37 -43.29 -11.63
CA GLU A 469 68.73 -42.76 -11.89
C GLU A 469 69.81 -43.64 -11.26
N LYS A 470 69.63 -44.08 -10.02
CA LYS A 470 70.55 -45.01 -9.34
C LYS A 470 70.69 -46.34 -10.08
N ILE A 471 69.58 -46.91 -10.57
CA ILE A 471 69.59 -48.14 -11.39
C ILE A 471 70.36 -47.89 -12.70
N ASN A 472 70.06 -46.81 -13.42
CA ASN A 472 70.75 -46.45 -14.67
C ASN A 472 72.27 -46.23 -14.48
N ILE A 473 72.70 -45.74 -13.31
CA ILE A 473 74.13 -45.63 -12.96
C ILE A 473 74.73 -47.03 -12.67
N GLN A 474 74.04 -47.87 -11.90
CA GLN A 474 74.48 -49.23 -11.59
C GLN A 474 74.56 -50.13 -12.82
N GLU A 475 73.64 -50.01 -13.78
CA GLU A 475 73.68 -50.73 -15.05
C GLU A 475 74.88 -50.32 -15.91
N LYS A 476 75.21 -49.02 -15.97
CA LYS A 476 76.42 -48.53 -16.64
C LYS A 476 77.70 -49.03 -15.97
N MET A 477 77.74 -49.06 -14.63
CA MET A 477 78.86 -49.64 -13.88
C MET A 477 79.00 -51.14 -14.13
N LYS A 478 77.88 -51.88 -14.15
CA LYS A 478 77.84 -53.30 -14.49
C LYS A 478 78.36 -53.57 -15.91
N LEU A 479 77.88 -52.83 -16.91
CA LEU A 479 78.32 -52.98 -18.29
C LEU A 479 79.82 -52.71 -18.47
N ASN A 480 80.34 -51.66 -17.81
CA ASN A 480 81.78 -51.38 -17.80
C ASN A 480 82.58 -52.54 -17.16
N GLY A 481 82.08 -53.10 -16.05
CA GLY A 481 82.67 -54.28 -15.41
C GLY A 481 82.63 -55.54 -16.27
N GLU A 482 81.53 -55.77 -17.01
CA GLU A 482 81.42 -56.88 -17.98
C GLU A 482 82.41 -56.73 -19.14
N ILE A 483 82.65 -55.50 -19.62
CA ILE A 483 83.67 -55.20 -20.63
C ILE A 483 85.09 -55.45 -20.08
N GLU A 484 85.38 -55.03 -18.84
CA GLU A 484 86.69 -55.27 -18.21
C GLU A 484 86.93 -56.77 -17.95
N ILE A 485 85.92 -57.51 -17.49
CA ILE A 485 85.97 -58.96 -17.33
C ILE A 485 86.26 -59.62 -18.68
N HIS A 486 85.53 -59.26 -19.75
CA HIS A 486 85.76 -59.83 -21.09
C HIS A 486 87.18 -59.54 -21.61
N PHE A 487 87.74 -58.35 -21.34
CA PHE A 487 89.14 -58.05 -21.67
C PHE A 487 90.13 -58.91 -20.88
N LEU A 488 89.87 -59.16 -19.60
CA LEU A 488 90.68 -60.07 -18.77
C LEU A 488 90.54 -61.53 -19.22
N GLU A 489 89.36 -61.96 -19.67
CA GLU A 489 89.13 -63.31 -20.22
C GLU A 489 89.88 -63.52 -21.54
N GLU A 490 89.84 -62.55 -22.48
CA GLU A 490 90.66 -62.58 -23.69
C GLU A 490 92.16 -62.59 -23.37
N LYS A 491 92.60 -61.80 -22.39
CA LYS A 491 93.99 -61.82 -21.90
C LYS A 491 94.38 -63.18 -21.33
N ILE A 492 93.48 -63.84 -20.58
CA ILE A 492 93.66 -65.22 -20.08
C ILE A 492 93.68 -66.23 -21.23
N ARG A 493 92.81 -66.09 -22.24
CA ARG A 493 92.78 -66.93 -23.45
C ARG A 493 94.08 -66.84 -24.23
N PHE A 494 94.60 -65.62 -24.44
CA PHE A 494 95.89 -65.36 -25.09
C PHE A 494 97.07 -65.94 -24.29
N LEU A 495 97.05 -65.85 -22.96
CA LEU A 495 98.05 -66.49 -22.10
C LEU A 495 97.98 -68.03 -22.17
N LYS A 496 96.78 -68.62 -22.18
CA LYS A 496 96.59 -70.08 -22.38
C LYS A 496 97.15 -70.53 -23.74
N LEU A 497 96.92 -69.77 -24.81
CA LEU A 497 97.52 -70.03 -26.13
C LEU A 497 99.05 -69.96 -26.11
N LYS A 498 99.65 -68.94 -25.46
CA LYS A 498 101.10 -68.84 -25.28
C LYS A 498 101.68 -70.02 -24.49
N ILE A 499 100.98 -70.49 -23.45
CA ILE A 499 101.38 -71.68 -22.67
C ILE A 499 101.34 -72.93 -23.55
N ALA A 500 100.27 -73.14 -24.32
CA ALA A 500 100.13 -74.29 -25.21
C ALA A 500 101.23 -74.33 -26.30
N GLU A 501 101.55 -73.20 -26.93
CA GLU A 501 102.64 -73.12 -27.91
C GLU A 501 104.02 -73.33 -27.25
N LYS A 502 104.25 -72.85 -26.02
CA LYS A 502 105.48 -73.17 -25.28
C LYS A 502 105.58 -74.64 -24.88
N GLN A 503 104.47 -75.28 -24.52
CA GLN A 503 104.42 -76.74 -24.29
C GLN A 503 104.70 -77.52 -25.58
N ARG A 504 104.17 -77.08 -26.73
CA ARG A 504 104.48 -77.65 -28.05
C ARG A 504 105.96 -77.52 -28.39
N GLN A 505 106.57 -76.35 -28.19
CA GLN A 505 108.00 -76.14 -28.39
C GLN A 505 108.83 -77.10 -27.53
N ILE A 506 108.52 -77.21 -26.23
CA ILE A 506 109.16 -78.18 -25.33
C ILE A 506 108.99 -79.63 -25.82
N HIS A 507 107.82 -80.02 -26.32
CA HIS A 507 107.58 -81.36 -26.88
C HIS A 507 108.45 -81.63 -28.13
N VAL A 508 108.55 -80.67 -29.05
CA VAL A 508 109.42 -80.79 -30.24
C VAL A 508 110.89 -80.89 -29.83
N THR A 509 111.38 -80.02 -28.93
CA THR A 509 112.76 -80.10 -28.42
C THR A 509 113.05 -81.43 -27.74
N ARG A 510 112.11 -81.96 -26.94
CA ARG A 510 112.22 -83.29 -26.32
C ARG A 510 112.29 -84.43 -27.35
N LYS A 511 111.58 -84.33 -28.48
CA LYS A 511 111.67 -85.29 -29.59
C LYS A 511 112.98 -85.21 -30.38
N LEU A 512 113.61 -84.04 -30.46
CA LEU A 512 114.91 -83.86 -31.12
C LEU A 512 116.10 -84.25 -30.23
N LEU A 513 115.92 -84.28 -28.91
CA LEU A 513 116.99 -84.59 -27.94
C LEU A 513 117.70 -85.94 -28.17
N PRO A 514 117.03 -87.06 -28.53
CA PRO A 514 117.72 -88.32 -28.83
C PRO A 514 118.61 -88.24 -30.07
N ALA A 515 118.16 -87.56 -31.14
CA ALA A 515 118.96 -87.35 -32.34
C ALA A 515 120.19 -86.46 -32.05
N LYS A 516 120.01 -85.41 -31.22
CA LYS A 516 121.12 -84.57 -30.72
C LYS A 516 122.12 -85.41 -29.92
N ARG A 517 121.65 -86.31 -29.04
CA ARG A 517 122.53 -87.24 -28.27
C ARG A 517 123.25 -88.27 -29.15
N ALA A 518 122.62 -88.77 -30.21
CA ALA A 518 123.28 -89.64 -31.18
C ALA A 518 124.40 -88.89 -31.89
N LEU A 519 124.11 -87.70 -32.43
CA LEU A 519 125.12 -86.83 -33.05
C LEU A 519 126.25 -86.44 -32.08
N ASP A 520 125.96 -86.16 -30.81
CA ASP A 520 126.98 -85.90 -29.78
C ASP A 520 127.91 -87.12 -29.57
N ALA A 521 127.36 -88.34 -29.63
CA ALA A 521 128.12 -89.58 -29.51
C ALA A 521 128.95 -89.88 -30.77
N ASP A 522 128.39 -89.68 -31.96
CA ASP A 522 129.11 -89.77 -33.24
C ASP A 522 130.26 -88.76 -33.30
N LEU A 523 130.05 -87.53 -32.77
CA LEU A 523 131.10 -86.52 -32.63
C LEU A 523 132.20 -86.99 -31.68
N ALA A 524 131.86 -87.62 -30.55
CA ALA A 524 132.86 -88.19 -29.64
C ALA A 524 133.67 -89.33 -30.29
N VAL A 525 133.03 -90.20 -31.08
CA VAL A 525 133.73 -91.25 -31.86
C VAL A 525 134.66 -90.61 -32.91
N LEU A 526 134.18 -89.62 -33.67
CA LEU A 526 134.99 -88.85 -34.62
C LEU A 526 136.15 -88.13 -33.94
N GLN A 527 135.98 -87.63 -32.71
CA GLN A 527 137.02 -86.93 -31.96
C GLN A 527 138.08 -87.90 -31.40
N ILE A 528 137.70 -89.14 -31.06
CA ILE A 528 138.64 -90.24 -30.74
C ILE A 528 139.41 -90.67 -31.99
N GLN A 529 138.74 -90.84 -33.13
CA GLN A 529 139.40 -91.12 -34.42
C GLN A 529 140.35 -89.98 -34.81
N PHE A 530 139.93 -88.73 -34.61
CA PHE A 530 140.78 -87.56 -34.83
C PHE A 530 141.99 -87.56 -33.90
N SER A 531 141.87 -87.89 -32.61
CA SER A 531 143.05 -87.98 -31.73
C SER A 531 144.01 -89.09 -32.17
N GLN A 532 143.51 -90.25 -32.60
CA GLN A 532 144.34 -91.32 -33.15
C GLN A 532 145.10 -90.88 -34.42
N CYS A 533 144.42 -90.16 -35.33
CA CYS A 533 145.07 -89.53 -36.49
C CYS A 533 146.06 -88.42 -36.07
N THR A 534 145.76 -87.66 -35.03
CA THR A 534 146.62 -86.57 -34.53
C THR A 534 147.90 -87.13 -33.91
N ASP A 535 147.83 -88.23 -33.17
CA ASP A 535 149.03 -88.87 -32.60
C ASP A 535 149.88 -89.53 -33.71
N ARG A 536 149.24 -90.08 -34.75
CA ARG A 536 149.92 -90.55 -35.96
C ARG A 536 150.56 -89.39 -36.75
N ILE A 537 149.96 -88.19 -36.74
CA ILE A 537 150.57 -86.97 -37.24
C ILE A 537 151.77 -86.56 -36.37
N LYS A 538 151.67 -86.57 -35.04
CA LYS A 538 152.81 -86.26 -34.15
C LYS A 538 154.02 -87.17 -34.36
N ASP A 539 153.80 -88.45 -34.66
CA ASP A 539 154.91 -89.37 -34.99
C ASP A 539 155.54 -89.12 -36.37
N LEU A 540 154.80 -88.51 -37.30
CA LEU A 540 155.34 -87.97 -38.56
C LEU A 540 155.99 -86.59 -38.35
N GLU A 541 155.45 -85.75 -37.47
CA GLU A 541 156.04 -84.46 -37.09
C GLU A 541 157.38 -84.67 -36.38
N LYS A 542 157.55 -85.72 -35.57
CA LYS A 542 158.89 -86.12 -35.04
C LYS A 542 159.90 -86.47 -36.13
N GLN A 543 159.46 -86.85 -37.33
CA GLN A 543 160.33 -87.05 -38.50
C GLN A 543 160.55 -85.74 -39.29
N PHE A 544 159.72 -84.72 -39.03
CA PHE A 544 159.74 -83.41 -39.69
C PHE A 544 160.43 -82.31 -38.84
N ILE A 545 160.54 -82.49 -37.52
CA ILE A 545 161.19 -81.56 -36.57
C ILE A 545 162.72 -81.75 -36.60
N ASN A 546 163.31 -81.64 -37.79
CA ASN A 546 164.72 -81.29 -37.99
C ASN A 546 164.74 -79.79 -38.37
N PRO A 547 165.21 -78.88 -37.49
CA PRO A 547 164.81 -77.47 -37.54
C PRO A 547 165.74 -76.56 -38.37
N GLU A 548 165.70 -76.67 -39.70
CA GLU A 548 166.23 -75.62 -40.60
C GLU A 548 165.23 -75.27 -41.71
N GLY A 549 164.85 -73.97 -41.79
CA GLY A 549 163.92 -73.44 -42.81
C GLY A 549 163.22 -72.15 -42.34
N GLU A 550 163.47 -71.03 -43.03
CA GLU A 550 163.11 -69.69 -42.53
C GLU A 550 161.79 -69.07 -43.07
N ASN A 551 161.34 -68.03 -42.35
CA ASN A 551 160.48 -66.89 -42.77
C ASN A 551 158.95 -67.07 -42.90
N ARG A 552 158.17 -66.32 -42.07
CA ARG A 552 156.70 -66.15 -42.21
C ARG A 552 156.08 -64.94 -41.43
N THR A 553 155.16 -64.18 -42.08
CA THR A 553 154.05 -63.28 -41.55
C THR A 553 154.18 -61.72 -41.40
N ARG A 554 153.09 -60.94 -41.71
CA ARG A 554 152.78 -59.49 -41.38
C ARG A 554 151.30 -59.03 -41.74
N PHE A 555 150.80 -57.82 -41.33
CA PHE A 555 149.39 -57.25 -41.49
C PHE A 555 149.26 -55.65 -41.63
N LEU A 556 148.05 -55.00 -41.76
CA LEU A 556 147.74 -53.57 -42.26
C LEU A 556 146.49 -52.73 -41.66
N PRO A 557 146.23 -51.37 -41.94
CA PRO A 557 145.35 -50.36 -41.18
C PRO A 557 144.42 -49.24 -41.94
N GLY A 558 143.89 -48.11 -41.30
CA GLY A 558 142.97 -46.99 -41.84
C GLY A 558 142.73 -45.60 -41.05
N LYS A 559 141.87 -44.58 -41.48
CA LYS A 559 141.67 -43.14 -40.89
C LYS A 559 140.40 -42.22 -41.31
N ASP A 560 140.05 -41.06 -40.62
CA ASP A 560 138.84 -40.10 -40.65
C ASP A 560 138.92 -38.56 -41.16
N MET A 561 137.95 -37.61 -40.86
CA MET A 561 137.66 -36.23 -41.48
C MET A 561 137.55 -34.91 -40.56
N THR A 562 137.15 -33.71 -41.08
CA THR A 562 137.44 -32.30 -40.56
C THR A 562 136.28 -31.21 -40.51
N GLU A 563 136.61 -29.90 -40.34
CA GLU A 563 135.87 -28.86 -39.55
C GLU A 563 135.08 -27.72 -40.27
N GLU A 564 135.48 -27.21 -41.45
CA GLU A 564 134.92 -25.98 -42.07
C GLU A 564 133.39 -26.01 -42.35
N GLU A 565 132.80 -27.19 -42.42
CA GLU A 565 131.39 -27.41 -42.76
C GLU A 565 130.42 -26.97 -41.65
N MET A 566 130.90 -26.75 -40.42
CA MET A 566 130.06 -26.26 -39.32
C MET A 566 129.65 -24.79 -39.49
N ILE A 567 130.59 -23.90 -39.81
CA ILE A 567 130.37 -22.42 -39.71
C ILE A 567 129.27 -21.97 -40.68
N LYS A 568 129.31 -22.44 -41.93
CA LYS A 568 128.31 -22.14 -42.99
C LYS A 568 126.86 -22.52 -42.61
N LYS A 569 126.67 -23.32 -41.56
CA LYS A 569 125.36 -23.78 -41.09
C LYS A 569 124.77 -22.89 -39.98
N MET A 570 125.57 -21.98 -39.40
CA MET A 570 125.16 -21.10 -38.30
C MET A 570 124.49 -19.82 -38.84
N ASP A 571 125.18 -19.07 -39.70
CA ASP A 571 124.72 -17.81 -40.30
C ASP A 571 123.33 -17.92 -40.98
N ALA A 572 123.04 -19.10 -41.54
CA ALA A 572 121.80 -19.42 -42.22
C ALA A 572 120.56 -19.45 -41.30
N LEU A 573 120.75 -19.61 -39.98
CA LEU A 573 119.67 -19.67 -39.00
C LEU A 573 119.32 -18.28 -38.44
N GLU A 574 120.31 -17.43 -38.18
CA GLU A 574 120.10 -16.07 -37.65
C GLU A 574 119.25 -15.22 -38.60
N LEU A 575 119.51 -15.31 -39.92
CA LEU A 575 118.76 -14.60 -40.96
C LEU A 575 117.26 -15.00 -41.04
N GLN A 576 116.90 -16.18 -40.55
CA GLN A 576 115.49 -16.61 -40.50
C GLN A 576 114.75 -16.04 -39.28
N LEU A 577 115.46 -15.78 -38.18
CA LEU A 577 114.86 -15.38 -36.90
C LEU A 577 114.35 -13.92 -36.98
N ALA A 578 115.20 -12.98 -37.44
CA ALA A 578 114.83 -11.57 -37.58
C ALA A 578 113.59 -11.34 -38.48
N LYS A 579 113.37 -12.20 -39.48
CA LYS A 579 112.21 -12.14 -40.39
C LYS A 579 110.88 -12.63 -39.80
N GLN A 580 110.89 -13.19 -38.59
CA GLN A 580 109.69 -13.53 -37.83
C GLN A 580 109.23 -12.38 -36.93
N GLU A 581 110.18 -11.65 -36.34
CA GLU A 581 109.91 -10.61 -35.33
C GLU A 581 109.20 -9.38 -35.92
N GLU A 582 109.66 -8.91 -37.09
CA GLU A 582 109.04 -7.80 -37.85
C GLU A 582 107.54 -8.03 -38.10
N LYS A 583 107.17 -9.26 -38.48
CA LYS A 583 105.79 -9.69 -38.80
C LYS A 583 104.89 -9.88 -37.57
N LEU A 584 105.45 -9.82 -36.37
CA LEU A 584 104.71 -9.93 -35.11
C LEU A 584 104.24 -8.54 -34.68
N LEU A 585 105.14 -7.56 -34.73
CA LEU A 585 104.85 -6.15 -34.41
C LEU A 585 103.74 -5.54 -35.29
N GLU A 586 103.69 -5.87 -36.60
CA GLU A 586 102.61 -5.43 -37.49
C GLU A 586 101.22 -5.90 -37.02
N LYS A 587 101.13 -7.10 -36.45
CA LYS A 587 99.86 -7.71 -36.03
C LYS A 587 99.35 -7.12 -34.72
N ASP A 588 100.24 -6.85 -33.77
CA ASP A 588 99.89 -6.28 -32.47
C ASP A 588 99.30 -4.86 -32.63
N PHE A 589 99.85 -4.05 -33.55
CA PHE A 589 99.31 -2.72 -33.86
C PHE A 589 97.88 -2.78 -34.45
N ILE A 590 97.60 -3.76 -35.32
CA ILE A 590 96.26 -3.99 -35.87
C ILE A 590 95.30 -4.43 -34.75
N TYR A 591 95.74 -5.33 -33.87
CA TYR A 591 94.94 -5.86 -32.77
C TYR A 591 94.48 -4.77 -31.79
N GLU A 592 95.37 -3.83 -31.40
CA GLU A 592 94.98 -2.75 -30.48
C GLU A 592 93.89 -1.84 -31.08
N GLN A 593 94.01 -1.49 -32.36
CA GLN A 593 93.06 -0.60 -33.03
C GLN A 593 91.70 -1.26 -33.28
N VAL A 594 91.68 -2.57 -33.57
CA VAL A 594 90.42 -3.36 -33.64
C VAL A 594 89.75 -3.43 -32.26
N SER A 595 90.53 -3.61 -31.20
CA SER A 595 90.02 -3.69 -29.82
C SER A 595 89.35 -2.37 -29.40
N ARG A 596 90.04 -1.24 -29.58
CA ARG A 596 89.53 0.12 -29.28
C ARG A 596 88.26 0.50 -30.05
N LEU A 597 88.04 -0.05 -31.26
CA LEU A 597 86.79 0.12 -32.01
C LEU A 597 85.67 -0.79 -31.49
N THR A 598 86.01 -2.01 -31.11
CA THR A 598 85.07 -2.99 -30.54
C THR A 598 84.47 -2.47 -29.23
N ASP A 599 85.29 -1.96 -28.30
CA ASP A 599 84.82 -1.44 -27.01
C ASP A 599 83.84 -0.26 -27.14
N ARG A 600 84.08 0.62 -28.12
CA ARG A 600 83.20 1.75 -28.43
C ARG A 600 81.84 1.28 -28.99
N LEU A 601 81.83 0.22 -29.80
CA LEU A 601 80.60 -0.39 -30.31
C LEU A 601 79.84 -1.13 -29.20
N CYS A 602 80.53 -1.92 -28.37
CA CYS A 602 79.96 -2.58 -27.20
C CYS A 602 79.30 -1.58 -26.26
N SER A 603 80.00 -0.49 -25.91
CA SER A 603 79.49 0.56 -25.01
C SER A 603 78.20 1.20 -25.52
N LYS A 604 78.13 1.58 -26.81
CA LYS A 604 76.91 2.13 -27.42
C LYS A 604 75.77 1.09 -27.45
N THR A 605 76.09 -0.15 -27.83
CA THR A 605 75.12 -1.25 -27.87
C THR A 605 74.54 -1.55 -26.48
N GLN A 606 75.35 -1.39 -25.42
CA GLN A 606 74.95 -1.65 -24.04
C GLN A 606 74.01 -0.58 -23.49
N ALA A 607 74.16 0.69 -23.89
CA ALA A 607 73.18 1.73 -23.62
C ALA A 607 71.83 1.44 -24.32
N CYS A 608 71.85 1.20 -25.65
CA CYS A 608 70.63 0.94 -26.42
C CYS A 608 69.85 -0.31 -25.94
N LYS A 609 70.52 -1.32 -25.37
CA LYS A 609 69.87 -2.48 -24.73
C LYS A 609 68.94 -2.07 -23.58
N GLN A 610 69.26 -1.02 -22.82
CA GLN A 610 68.51 -0.64 -21.63
C GLN A 610 67.20 0.09 -21.97
N ASP A 611 67.21 0.99 -22.95
CA ASP A 611 65.99 1.60 -23.50
C ASP A 611 65.11 0.57 -24.23
N THR A 612 65.74 -0.33 -24.99
CA THR A 612 65.03 -1.45 -25.64
C THR A 612 64.35 -2.36 -24.61
N LEU A 613 64.99 -2.63 -23.47
CA LEU A 613 64.40 -3.38 -22.36
C LEU A 613 63.20 -2.65 -21.72
N LEU A 614 63.27 -1.33 -21.57
CA LEU A 614 62.16 -0.52 -21.05
C LEU A 614 60.97 -0.51 -22.02
N LEU A 615 61.24 -0.39 -23.33
CA LEU A 615 60.21 -0.50 -24.36
C LEU A 615 59.58 -1.90 -24.39
N ALA A 616 60.39 -2.96 -24.34
CA ALA A 616 59.92 -4.34 -24.27
C ALA A 616 59.09 -4.61 -23.00
N LYS A 617 59.48 -4.08 -21.83
CA LYS A 617 58.68 -4.18 -20.60
C LYS A 617 57.32 -3.47 -20.73
N LYS A 618 57.26 -2.29 -21.36
CA LYS A 618 55.99 -1.61 -21.67
C LYS A 618 55.16 -2.41 -22.67
N MET A 619 55.76 -2.91 -23.75
CA MET A 619 55.10 -3.70 -24.78
C MET A 619 54.52 -5.01 -24.22
N ASN A 620 55.27 -5.74 -23.38
CA ASN A 620 54.79 -6.92 -22.67
C ASN A 620 53.65 -6.57 -21.69
N GLY A 621 53.70 -5.38 -21.06
CA GLY A 621 52.62 -4.86 -20.22
C GLY A 621 51.33 -4.59 -21.01
N TYR A 622 51.42 -4.03 -22.21
CA TYR A 622 50.27 -3.88 -23.12
C TYR A 622 49.79 -5.24 -23.65
N GLN A 623 50.70 -6.13 -24.05
CA GLN A 623 50.36 -7.48 -24.51
C GLN A 623 49.66 -8.29 -23.42
N LYS A 624 50.08 -8.16 -22.16
CA LYS A 624 49.35 -8.76 -21.03
C LYS A 624 47.95 -8.16 -20.90
N LYS A 625 47.79 -6.83 -20.88
CA LYS A 625 46.45 -6.21 -20.84
C LYS A 625 45.54 -6.66 -21.99
N ILE A 626 46.10 -6.87 -23.19
CA ILE A 626 45.37 -7.40 -24.35
C ILE A 626 44.97 -8.86 -24.12
N LYS A 627 45.85 -9.71 -23.58
CA LYS A 627 45.50 -11.08 -23.16
C LYS A 627 44.44 -11.10 -22.08
N ASP A 628 44.63 -10.37 -20.97
CA ASP A 628 43.68 -10.26 -19.86
C ASP A 628 42.28 -9.79 -20.35
N ALA A 629 42.23 -8.93 -21.38
CA ALA A 629 40.97 -8.49 -22.01
C ALA A 629 40.39 -9.52 -22.98
N THR A 630 41.24 -10.24 -23.72
CA THR A 630 40.82 -11.30 -24.66
C THR A 630 40.32 -12.53 -23.88
N GLU A 631 40.93 -12.87 -22.75
CA GLU A 631 40.45 -13.91 -21.83
C GLU A 631 39.07 -13.56 -21.25
N LYS A 632 38.85 -12.31 -20.83
CA LYS A 632 37.51 -11.83 -20.43
C LYS A 632 36.51 -11.86 -21.57
N MET A 633 36.91 -11.51 -22.79
CA MET A 633 36.06 -11.59 -23.97
C MET A 633 35.74 -13.05 -24.32
N MET A 634 36.70 -13.96 -24.23
CA MET A 634 36.49 -15.41 -24.43
C MET A 634 35.61 -16.02 -23.34
N ALA A 635 35.72 -15.56 -22.08
CA ALA A 635 34.82 -15.96 -21.01
C ALA A 635 33.38 -15.50 -21.28
N LEU A 636 33.16 -14.23 -21.64
CA LEU A 636 31.84 -13.71 -22.01
C LEU A 636 31.28 -14.36 -23.28
N VAL A 637 32.11 -14.69 -24.26
CA VAL A 637 31.70 -15.45 -25.46
C VAL A 637 31.35 -16.89 -25.09
N ALA A 638 32.10 -17.54 -24.20
CA ALA A 638 31.79 -18.90 -23.73
C ALA A 638 30.51 -18.93 -22.87
N GLU A 639 30.29 -17.94 -22.00
CA GLU A 639 29.03 -17.76 -21.28
C GLU A 639 27.86 -17.55 -22.25
N LEU A 640 28.02 -16.67 -23.24
CA LEU A 640 27.00 -16.39 -24.24
C LEU A 640 26.70 -17.61 -25.13
N SER A 641 27.73 -18.37 -25.55
CA SER A 641 27.57 -19.64 -26.25
C SER A 641 26.93 -20.71 -25.37
N MET A 642 27.21 -20.76 -24.06
CA MET A 642 26.54 -21.65 -23.12
C MET A 642 25.07 -21.25 -22.94
N LYS A 643 24.74 -19.95 -22.90
CA LYS A 643 23.36 -19.48 -22.87
C LYS A 643 22.62 -19.73 -24.19
N GLN A 644 23.30 -19.61 -25.33
CA GLN A 644 22.75 -20.01 -26.64
C GLN A 644 22.49 -21.52 -26.71
N ALA A 645 23.44 -22.35 -26.26
CA ALA A 645 23.28 -23.81 -26.19
C ALA A 645 22.11 -24.19 -25.26
N MET A 646 22.04 -23.60 -24.06
CA MET A 646 20.93 -23.78 -23.13
C MET A 646 19.59 -23.32 -23.72
N ALA A 647 19.55 -22.22 -24.49
CA ALA A 647 18.34 -21.77 -25.16
C ALA A 647 17.92 -22.72 -26.29
N ILE A 648 18.87 -23.27 -27.06
CA ILE A 648 18.62 -24.29 -28.09
C ILE A 648 18.15 -25.61 -27.46
N GLU A 649 18.73 -26.01 -26.33
CA GLU A 649 18.36 -27.21 -25.59
C GLU A 649 16.95 -27.08 -24.96
N LEU A 650 16.61 -25.92 -24.39
CA LEU A 650 15.25 -25.61 -23.94
C LEU A 650 14.27 -25.53 -25.12
N GLN A 651 14.64 -24.96 -26.26
CA GLN A 651 13.79 -24.94 -27.47
C GLN A 651 13.58 -26.35 -28.04
N LYS A 652 14.58 -27.23 -27.90
CA LYS A 652 14.48 -28.66 -28.25
C LYS A 652 13.58 -29.40 -27.26
N GLU A 653 13.71 -29.17 -25.95
CA GLU A 653 12.79 -29.76 -24.97
C GLU A 653 11.35 -29.29 -25.20
N VAL A 654 11.12 -27.98 -25.43
CA VAL A 654 9.80 -27.45 -25.79
C VAL A 654 9.22 -28.19 -26.99
N LYS A 655 9.99 -28.34 -28.08
CA LYS A 655 9.55 -29.10 -29.27
C LYS A 655 9.28 -30.57 -28.98
N GLU A 656 10.09 -31.22 -28.14
CA GLU A 656 9.85 -32.61 -27.72
C GLU A 656 8.60 -32.75 -26.84
N LYS A 657 8.26 -31.76 -25.99
CA LYS A 657 6.98 -31.74 -25.27
C LYS A 657 5.81 -31.41 -26.20
N GLU A 658 5.98 -30.51 -27.18
CA GLU A 658 4.97 -30.19 -28.19
C GLU A 658 4.64 -31.40 -29.06
N ASP A 659 5.64 -32.08 -29.62
CA ASP A 659 5.47 -33.33 -30.38
C ASP A 659 4.84 -34.44 -29.53
N PHE A 660 5.18 -34.53 -28.24
CA PHE A 660 4.57 -35.46 -27.29
C PHE A 660 3.09 -35.12 -27.03
N ILE A 661 2.75 -33.85 -26.81
CA ILE A 661 1.38 -33.38 -26.62
C ILE A 661 0.55 -33.57 -27.90
N LEU A 662 1.09 -33.25 -29.08
CA LEU A 662 0.47 -33.51 -30.38
C LEU A 662 0.23 -35.02 -30.58
N THR A 663 1.19 -35.86 -30.20
CA THR A 663 1.04 -37.33 -30.25
C THR A 663 -0.04 -37.83 -29.29
N CYS A 664 -0.17 -37.23 -28.10
CA CYS A 664 -1.23 -37.59 -27.15
C CYS A 664 -2.61 -37.11 -27.61
N ASN A 665 -2.73 -35.85 -28.03
CA ASN A 665 -3.96 -35.27 -28.57
C ASN A 665 -4.44 -36.08 -29.78
N SER A 666 -3.56 -36.39 -30.74
CA SER A 666 -3.93 -37.15 -31.93
C SER A 666 -4.18 -38.65 -31.66
N ARG A 667 -3.87 -39.17 -30.46
CA ARG A 667 -4.39 -40.46 -29.98
C ARG A 667 -5.78 -40.31 -29.37
N MET A 668 -6.00 -39.29 -28.52
CA MET A 668 -7.31 -39.01 -27.93
C MET A 668 -8.39 -38.72 -28.99
N GLU A 669 -8.07 -37.90 -30.00
CA GLU A 669 -8.94 -37.63 -31.16
C GLU A 669 -9.33 -38.91 -31.94
N LYS A 670 -8.44 -39.91 -31.95
CA LYS A 670 -8.66 -41.21 -32.61
C LYS A 670 -9.30 -42.25 -31.67
N GLY A 671 -9.66 -41.87 -30.44
CA GLY A 671 -10.18 -42.80 -29.43
C GLY A 671 -9.16 -43.85 -28.96
N LEU A 672 -7.87 -43.64 -29.21
CA LEU A 672 -6.81 -44.57 -28.86
C LEU A 672 -6.27 -44.27 -27.44
N PRO A 673 -5.92 -45.29 -26.64
CA PRO A 673 -5.36 -45.08 -25.32
C PRO A 673 -4.04 -44.29 -25.36
N LEU A 674 -3.80 -43.52 -24.30
CA LEU A 674 -2.58 -42.76 -24.08
C LEU A 674 -1.35 -43.67 -23.99
N ASN A 675 -0.16 -43.07 -24.02
CA ASN A 675 1.08 -43.84 -24.02
C ASN A 675 1.27 -44.62 -22.69
N LYS A 676 1.81 -45.84 -22.76
CA LYS A 676 2.04 -46.74 -21.61
C LYS A 676 3.05 -46.21 -20.59
N GLU A 677 3.68 -45.07 -20.87
CA GLU A 677 4.57 -44.35 -19.96
C GLU A 677 3.75 -43.46 -19.03
N ILE A 678 2.79 -42.71 -19.58
CA ILE A 678 1.79 -41.94 -18.81
C ILE A 678 0.98 -42.86 -17.90
N GLU A 679 0.58 -44.05 -18.40
CA GLU A 679 -0.10 -45.07 -17.60
C GLU A 679 0.76 -45.55 -16.40
N ARG A 680 2.07 -45.76 -16.62
CA ARG A 680 3.00 -46.20 -15.57
C ARG A 680 3.35 -45.09 -14.57
N GLU A 681 3.39 -43.84 -15.01
CA GLU A 681 3.55 -42.67 -14.14
C GLU A 681 2.29 -42.39 -13.33
N TRP A 682 1.10 -42.49 -13.93
CA TRP A 682 -0.18 -42.38 -13.22
C TRP A 682 -0.35 -43.48 -12.17
N LEU A 683 -0.03 -44.74 -12.52
CA LEU A 683 0.02 -45.85 -11.57
C LEU A 683 1.14 -45.69 -10.52
N LYS A 684 2.11 -44.81 -10.72
CA LYS A 684 3.08 -44.44 -9.68
C LYS A 684 2.50 -43.37 -8.75
N VAL A 685 1.90 -42.31 -9.29
CA VAL A 685 1.19 -41.28 -8.50
C VAL A 685 0.15 -41.91 -7.60
N LEU A 686 -0.71 -42.80 -8.12
CA LEU A 686 -1.71 -43.51 -7.31
C LEU A 686 -1.10 -44.34 -6.16
N ARG A 687 0.02 -45.06 -6.40
CA ARG A 687 0.73 -45.79 -5.33
C ARG A 687 1.36 -44.85 -4.31
N ASP A 688 1.92 -43.74 -4.77
CA ASP A 688 2.55 -42.75 -3.89
C ASP A 688 1.46 -42.06 -3.03
N GLU A 689 0.27 -41.79 -3.58
CA GLU A 689 -0.93 -41.32 -2.86
C GLU A 689 -1.47 -42.36 -1.86
N GLU A 690 -1.59 -43.64 -2.23
CA GLU A 690 -1.96 -44.73 -1.32
C GLU A 690 -0.95 -44.84 -0.15
N MET A 691 0.35 -44.74 -0.44
CA MET A 691 1.41 -44.75 0.58
C MET A 691 1.33 -43.53 1.50
N TYR A 692 1.01 -42.34 0.99
CA TYR A 692 0.76 -41.16 1.83
C TYR A 692 -0.49 -41.34 2.71
N ALA A 693 -1.59 -41.87 2.16
CA ALA A 693 -2.81 -42.15 2.93
C ALA A 693 -2.56 -43.17 4.06
N LEU A 694 -1.81 -44.24 3.76
CA LEU A 694 -1.38 -45.22 4.77
C LEU A 694 -0.47 -44.60 5.83
N ALA A 695 0.51 -43.77 5.45
CA ALA A 695 1.39 -43.09 6.40
C ALA A 695 0.64 -42.08 7.30
N ILE A 696 -0.39 -41.41 6.78
CA ILE A 696 -1.28 -40.54 7.57
C ILE A 696 -2.13 -41.36 8.56
N ALA A 697 -2.68 -42.49 8.11
CA ALA A 697 -3.45 -43.39 8.98
C ALA A 697 -2.58 -44.04 10.08
N GLU A 698 -1.37 -44.48 9.73
CA GLU A 698 -0.35 -44.98 10.65
C GLU A 698 -0.01 -43.94 11.73
N LYS A 699 0.31 -42.70 11.30
CA LYS A 699 0.62 -41.59 12.21
C LYS A 699 -0.57 -41.20 13.10
N SER A 700 -1.80 -41.35 12.61
CA SER A 700 -3.02 -41.14 13.41
C SER A 700 -3.21 -42.25 14.45
N ARG A 701 -2.88 -43.50 14.10
CA ARG A 701 -2.84 -44.64 15.05
C ARG A 701 -1.75 -44.43 16.11
N GLU A 702 -0.55 -44.02 15.73
CA GLU A 702 0.54 -43.69 16.66
C GLU A 702 0.13 -42.59 17.65
N PHE A 703 -0.63 -41.59 17.21
CA PHE A 703 -1.14 -40.52 18.08
C PHE A 703 -2.14 -41.03 19.12
N LEU A 704 -3.10 -41.86 18.71
CA LEU A 704 -4.05 -42.52 19.61
C LEU A 704 -3.36 -43.49 20.57
N GLU A 705 -2.33 -44.21 20.13
CA GLU A 705 -1.52 -45.04 21.02
C GLU A 705 -0.65 -44.21 21.97
N ALA A 706 -0.17 -43.03 21.57
CA ALA A 706 0.57 -42.11 22.44
C ALA A 706 -0.34 -41.53 23.54
N GLU A 707 -1.59 -41.19 23.22
CA GLU A 707 -2.61 -40.78 24.18
C GLU A 707 -2.88 -41.88 25.22
N ASN A 708 -3.07 -43.14 24.77
CA ASN A 708 -3.19 -44.31 25.66
C ASN A 708 -1.91 -44.67 26.43
N ARG A 709 -0.76 -44.09 26.07
CA ARG A 709 0.53 -44.21 26.78
C ARG A 709 0.76 -43.10 27.80
N GLN A 710 -0.17 -42.17 27.98
CA GLN A 710 -0.10 -41.15 29.03
C GLN A 710 -0.64 -41.70 30.36
N LEU A 711 0.18 -41.65 31.41
CA LEU A 711 -0.25 -42.05 32.76
C LEU A 711 -1.08 -40.93 33.42
N PRO A 712 -1.92 -41.22 34.44
CA PRO A 712 -2.75 -40.22 35.13
C PRO A 712 -1.99 -39.07 35.83
N ASN A 713 -0.66 -39.13 35.90
CA ASN A 713 0.22 -38.05 36.37
C ASN A 713 0.77 -37.17 35.23
N GLY A 714 0.27 -37.33 34.00
CA GLY A 714 0.68 -36.61 32.80
C GLY A 714 1.94 -37.13 32.10
N VAL A 715 2.63 -38.12 32.67
CA VAL A 715 3.90 -38.65 32.12
C VAL A 715 3.64 -39.76 31.10
N TYR A 716 4.25 -39.65 29.91
CA TYR A 716 4.19 -40.69 28.88
C TYR A 716 5.12 -41.86 29.19
N THR A 717 4.65 -43.09 29.02
CA THR A 717 5.43 -44.33 29.17
C THR A 717 5.63 -45.04 27.83
N THR A 718 6.83 -45.56 27.59
CA THR A 718 7.14 -46.44 26.44
C THR A 718 6.98 -47.93 26.75
N ALA A 719 6.60 -48.29 27.99
CA ALA A 719 6.35 -49.66 28.39
C ALA A 719 4.85 -50.01 28.23
N ASP A 720 4.57 -51.07 27.47
CA ASP A 720 3.21 -51.63 27.30
C ASP A 720 2.61 -52.07 28.65
N GLN A 721 1.30 -51.86 28.81
CA GLN A 721 0.57 -52.35 29.98
C GLN A 721 0.60 -53.89 30.01
N ARG A 722 0.92 -54.47 31.18
CA ARG A 722 1.02 -55.93 31.34
C ARG A 722 -0.39 -56.56 31.30
N PRO A 723 -0.71 -57.46 30.36
CA PRO A 723 -2.10 -57.95 30.17
C PRO A 723 -2.75 -58.63 31.38
N ASN A 724 -1.94 -59.12 32.32
CA ASN A 724 -2.39 -59.80 33.53
C ASN A 724 -2.61 -58.87 34.75
N ALA A 725 -2.43 -57.55 34.60
CA ALA A 725 -2.69 -56.56 35.65
C ALA A 725 -3.33 -55.27 35.09
N TYR A 726 -4.14 -54.61 35.91
CA TYR A 726 -4.75 -53.31 35.60
C TYR A 726 -4.32 -52.24 36.59
N ILE A 727 -4.42 -50.97 36.19
CA ILE A 727 -4.24 -49.82 37.07
C ILE A 727 -5.65 -49.30 37.42
N PRO A 728 -6.05 -49.27 38.71
CA PRO A 728 -7.34 -48.72 39.10
C PRO A 728 -7.38 -47.19 38.94
N GLU A 729 -8.43 -46.67 38.32
CA GLU A 729 -8.61 -45.23 38.05
C GLU A 729 -9.12 -44.41 39.26
N ALA A 730 -9.22 -45.03 40.44
CA ALA A 730 -9.76 -44.39 41.65
C ALA A 730 -8.74 -43.46 42.32
N GLU A 731 -9.05 -42.16 42.36
CA GLU A 731 -8.19 -41.05 42.84
C GLU A 731 -7.56 -41.26 44.23
N SER A 732 -8.18 -42.07 45.09
CA SER A 732 -7.73 -42.33 46.46
C SER A 732 -6.71 -43.46 46.61
N THR A 733 -6.26 -44.09 45.51
CA THR A 733 -5.25 -45.16 45.55
C THR A 733 -4.08 -44.91 44.61
N LEU A 734 -2.85 -45.18 45.08
CA LEU A 734 -1.65 -45.12 44.25
C LEU A 734 -1.79 -46.03 43.00
N PRO A 735 -1.35 -45.58 41.81
CA PRO A 735 -1.53 -46.29 40.53
C PRO A 735 -0.56 -47.48 40.38
N LEU A 736 -0.65 -48.44 41.30
CA LEU A 736 0.11 -49.67 41.31
C LEU A 736 -0.66 -50.77 40.54
N PRO A 737 -0.03 -51.49 39.59
CA PRO A 737 -0.71 -52.55 38.85
C PRO A 737 -1.21 -53.67 39.78
N LYS A 738 -2.53 -53.95 39.73
CA LYS A 738 -3.17 -55.03 40.48
C LYS A 738 -3.48 -56.20 39.54
N PRO A 739 -3.18 -57.46 39.92
CA PRO A 739 -3.53 -58.61 39.11
C PRO A 739 -5.06 -58.78 39.05
N TYR A 740 -5.57 -59.22 37.89
CA TYR A 740 -7.00 -59.52 37.67
C TYR A 740 -7.53 -60.77 38.41
N GLY A 741 -6.78 -61.29 39.39
CA GLY A 741 -7.12 -62.51 40.12
C GLY A 741 -7.13 -63.78 39.24
N ALA A 742 -7.99 -64.74 39.58
CA ALA A 742 -8.08 -66.04 38.90
C ALA A 742 -8.70 -65.99 37.49
N LEU A 743 -9.25 -64.85 37.07
CA LEU A 743 -9.89 -64.63 35.77
C LEU A 743 -9.10 -63.62 34.92
N ALA A 744 -7.77 -63.73 34.93
CA ALA A 744 -6.90 -62.78 34.25
C ALA A 744 -7.04 -62.84 32.71
N PRO A 745 -7.08 -61.68 32.01
CA PRO A 745 -7.09 -61.64 30.55
C PRO A 745 -5.88 -62.33 29.94
N PHE A 746 -6.14 -63.32 29.08
CA PHE A 746 -5.11 -64.02 28.33
C PHE A 746 -4.77 -63.25 27.04
N LYS A 747 -3.62 -62.55 27.01
CA LYS A 747 -3.00 -62.13 25.73
C LYS A 747 -2.34 -63.38 25.11
N PRO A 748 -2.76 -63.84 23.93
CA PRO A 748 -2.11 -64.96 23.27
C PRO A 748 -0.64 -64.65 22.98
N SER A 749 0.24 -65.63 23.17
CA SER A 749 1.64 -65.53 22.74
C SER A 749 1.72 -65.23 21.25
N GLU A 750 2.52 -64.24 20.86
CA GLU A 750 2.72 -63.91 19.45
C GLU A 750 3.32 -65.12 18.71
N PRO A 751 2.79 -65.49 17.52
CA PRO A 751 3.23 -66.68 16.81
C PRO A 751 4.67 -66.50 16.34
N GLY A 752 5.59 -67.20 16.99
CA GLY A 752 7.02 -67.11 16.71
C GLY A 752 7.35 -67.35 15.23
N ALA A 753 8.41 -66.73 14.72
CA ALA A 753 8.70 -66.56 13.30
C ALA A 753 8.69 -67.84 12.43
N ASN A 754 8.79 -69.02 13.04
CA ASN A 754 8.70 -70.34 12.41
C ASN A 754 7.25 -70.76 12.06
N MET A 755 6.21 -70.11 12.58
CA MET A 755 4.79 -70.48 12.38
C MET A 755 4.18 -70.02 11.05
N ARG A 756 5.00 -69.69 10.04
CA ARG A 756 4.55 -69.17 8.73
C ARG A 756 3.71 -70.14 7.88
N HIS A 757 3.51 -71.38 8.31
CA HIS A 757 2.90 -72.45 7.51
C HIS A 757 1.54 -72.98 8.01
N ILE A 758 0.85 -72.30 8.93
CA ILE A 758 -0.56 -72.60 9.19
C ILE A 758 -1.44 -71.94 8.12
N ARG A 759 -1.93 -72.73 7.16
CA ARG A 759 -3.03 -72.30 6.29
C ARG A 759 -4.28 -72.06 7.13
N LYS A 760 -4.82 -70.84 7.11
CA LYS A 760 -6.13 -70.55 7.70
C LYS A 760 -7.20 -71.43 7.02
N PRO A 761 -8.15 -72.04 7.75
CA PRO A 761 -9.21 -72.82 7.14
C PRO A 761 -10.08 -71.92 6.24
N VAL A 762 -10.41 -72.40 5.06
CA VAL A 762 -11.34 -71.70 4.16
C VAL A 762 -12.73 -71.80 4.76
N ILE A 763 -13.26 -70.66 5.22
CA ILE A 763 -14.65 -70.54 5.64
C ILE A 763 -15.50 -70.75 4.38
N LYS A 764 -16.26 -71.84 4.33
CA LYS A 764 -17.28 -72.01 3.28
C LYS A 764 -18.34 -70.92 3.46
N PRO A 765 -18.85 -70.31 2.38
CA PRO A 765 -20.00 -69.42 2.50
C PRO A 765 -21.18 -70.20 3.11
N ILE A 766 -21.95 -69.54 3.97
CA ILE A 766 -23.22 -70.05 4.46
C ILE A 766 -24.22 -69.83 3.32
N GLU A 767 -24.79 -70.91 2.80
CA GLU A 767 -25.91 -70.83 1.87
C GLU A 767 -27.17 -70.44 2.67
N ILE A 768 -27.80 -69.33 2.26
CA ILE A 768 -29.10 -68.80 2.74
C ILE A 768 -29.88 -68.37 1.50
#